data_AF-A0A174ID46-F1
#
_entry.id   AF-A0A174ID46-F1
#
_cell.length_a   1.000
_cell.length_b   1.000
_cell.length_c   1.000
_cell.angle_alpha   90.00
_cell.angle_beta   90.00
_cell.angle_gamma   90.00
#
_symmetry.space_group_name_H-M   'P 1'
#
loop_
_entity.id
_entity.type
_entity.pdbx_description
1 polymer ?
#
loop_
_entity_poly.entity_id
_entity_poly.type
_entity_poly.pdbx_seq_one_letter_code
_entity_poly.pdbx_strand_id
1 'polypeptide(L)'
;MMNYAKRGAALLLALVFCLGLLPPAGAEGDTITIHDASGLLKLAQSCTSDTWSQGVTVVLAADISLAGTGFSTIPVFRGTFDGAGHTISGFAWLDKGSKVGLFRTLGEGAVVKNLTLDGVVAPGGSQSQVGILAGENHGTVEQVTVTGDVTGDEDVGALVGVNGSSGVVRSCTNRASVTGNTNSGGIAGRNEGMIQSCTNLGEVNTGGNDAATNSGGIAGRNTGTVADCTNHAAVGYAHTGYNTGGIAGIQNGALLRCFNDGEILGRKDVGGIVGQFEPYVTLTYGEDPMERLDGALASLSTLMTQLSGQIHSSAGDAVDDISAIHGSLSAIQDVIHGTGSDFNTDTSAAADQVYDAVQTINGAMSGLLDEVDRLTRRASADLDEVGNQLTALRKGLKNLTGTLEDSLSDTGDSLSSTLDALEREHSGLVSELRQIADETDRLESFVKDALQAAARLDLAGILDAYKRWDVGSIDFNGHLSRISGHLEAMGSDTFHLADRLTALWQEAGDEMGDARRDMDRAARALEKALDALNGHVKDFSQGSVEQLRVVNSQADIIEDVLNGYLDTLGDKGQERLDELDGHLDDISQRVDQMTQGAGQTNQELHATTTAIIGQLDEARKAIVELTEVPEKTVKENTSAEGAQSGPGRVVGCRNEGGIQADTNVGGIAGAVSPELSLDPEENLELDGENLLVDTTALLKAILYQCDNRGPVTAKNECAGGVLGRGEVGAALSCTSMGPVGADDGSFAGGIAGLSRGVLRSCAAQADVAGDSSLGGIAGEGRDIADCIAMTRIDGSGERLGAVAGWADGTVSGNYYLQEKAVGIDGIDYAGQTAPLSFGAFSALEGIPADFLTFRVTFQAGEQVVDTVEVPYGGSLDPAAFPEVPSDGGRYGAWAPFDHNHITRSLTVEAVYEDWVTTISSGGERPLLLAEGAFSPDARLELAQRPEPVDGAAAYDYQITDGAELPDTVTLRVCADGLRGSVRAALLQDGSAVPIEAERDGSYLVLTAPTAGTLLLSASGSGTLLPWVLAAAAAAVLLALLFLRRRRKKTNAAASV
;
A
#
# COMPACT_ATOMS: atom_id res chain seq x y z
N MET A 1 1.40 54.08 -5.11
CA MET A 1 1.81 53.88 -3.69
C MET A 1 1.49 52.47 -3.15
N MET A 2 0.47 51.76 -3.63
CA MET A 2 0.02 50.47 -3.06
C MET A 2 0.92 49.25 -3.39
N ASN A 3 1.75 49.30 -4.44
CA ASN A 3 2.66 48.21 -4.81
C ASN A 3 3.99 48.20 -4.02
N TYR A 4 4.39 49.32 -3.42
CA TYR A 4 5.59 49.37 -2.57
C TYR A 4 5.30 48.86 -1.16
N ALA A 5 4.07 49.03 -0.65
CA ALA A 5 3.66 48.49 0.64
C ALA A 5 3.58 46.95 0.63
N LYS A 6 3.06 46.34 -0.46
CA LYS A 6 3.02 44.88 -0.61
C LYS A 6 4.41 44.25 -0.78
N ARG A 7 5.33 44.94 -1.47
CA ARG A 7 6.73 44.51 -1.59
C ARG A 7 7.50 44.69 -0.28
N GLY A 8 7.22 45.74 0.48
CA GLY A 8 7.76 45.92 1.83
C GLY A 8 7.27 44.87 2.82
N ALA A 9 5.98 44.50 2.77
CA ALA A 9 5.40 43.45 3.60
C ALA A 9 5.97 42.05 3.25
N ALA A 10 6.13 41.73 1.97
CA ALA A 10 6.76 40.48 1.53
C ALA A 10 8.25 40.42 1.91
N LEU A 11 8.96 41.55 1.90
CA LEU A 11 10.36 41.63 2.29
C LEU A 11 10.52 41.56 3.82
N LEU A 12 9.57 42.10 4.60
CA LEU A 12 9.48 41.91 6.05
C LEU A 12 9.11 40.47 6.42
N LEU A 13 8.20 39.82 5.69
CA LEU A 13 7.87 38.41 5.89
C LEU A 13 9.06 37.51 5.55
N ALA A 14 9.77 37.79 4.45
CA ALA A 14 11.00 37.10 4.09
C ALA A 14 12.11 37.36 5.10
N LEU A 15 12.21 38.58 5.66
CA LEU A 15 13.16 38.88 6.74
C LEU A 15 12.80 38.11 8.02
N VAL A 16 11.52 37.95 8.34
CA VAL A 16 11.03 37.18 9.50
C VAL A 16 11.26 35.68 9.31
N PHE A 17 11.08 35.15 8.10
CA PHE A 17 11.44 33.77 7.74
C PHE A 17 12.97 33.55 7.74
N CYS A 18 13.76 34.53 7.29
CA CYS A 18 15.22 34.50 7.39
C CYS A 18 15.73 34.72 8.83
N LEU A 19 14.99 35.44 9.67
CA LEU A 19 15.25 35.57 11.12
C LEU A 19 14.90 34.28 11.87
N GLY A 20 13.97 33.47 11.36
CA GLY A 20 13.73 32.08 11.80
C GLY A 20 14.77 31.06 11.30
N LEU A 21 15.62 31.46 10.35
CA LEU A 21 16.77 30.70 9.82
C LEU A 21 18.12 31.18 10.38
N LEU A 22 18.13 32.24 11.20
CA LEU A 22 19.27 32.54 12.04
C LEU A 22 19.28 31.50 13.18
N PRO A 23 20.42 30.83 13.49
CA PRO A 23 20.52 30.07 14.72
C PRO A 23 20.09 30.99 15.87
N PRO A 24 19.33 30.52 16.88
CA PRO A 24 18.91 31.35 17.99
C PRO A 24 20.14 32.08 18.52
N ALA A 25 20.15 33.40 18.30
CA ALA A 25 21.20 34.26 18.82
C ALA A 25 21.06 34.22 20.34
N GLY A 26 21.88 33.37 20.97
CA GLY A 26 22.16 33.35 22.40
C GLY A 26 20.93 33.28 23.30
N ALA A 27 20.25 32.14 23.33
CA ALA A 27 19.93 31.60 24.65
C ALA A 27 21.19 30.88 25.10
N GLU A 28 21.92 31.42 26.08
CA GLU A 28 23.01 30.71 26.76
C GLU A 28 22.40 29.46 27.40
N GLY A 29 22.29 28.38 26.63
CA GLY A 29 22.04 27.04 27.13
C GLY A 29 23.33 26.53 27.75
N ASP A 30 23.23 26.02 28.98
CA ASP A 30 24.38 25.42 29.66
C ASP A 30 25.00 24.33 28.77
N THR A 31 26.27 24.52 28.42
CA THR A 31 27.04 23.53 27.68
C THR A 31 27.78 22.62 28.67
N ILE A 32 27.52 21.32 28.60
CA ILE A 32 28.11 20.30 29.47
C ILE A 32 29.10 19.49 28.63
N THR A 33 30.38 19.56 28.98
CA THR A 33 31.42 18.73 28.36
C THR A 33 31.66 17.46 29.16
N ILE A 34 31.56 16.29 28.53
CA ILE A 34 31.76 14.99 29.17
C ILE A 34 33.13 14.42 28.75
N HIS A 35 33.98 14.16 29.74
CA HIS A 35 35.33 13.63 29.55
C HIS A 35 35.48 12.15 29.93
N ASP A 36 34.57 11.62 30.75
CA ASP A 36 34.64 10.27 31.28
C ASP A 36 33.23 9.71 31.59
N ALA A 37 33.17 8.44 31.97
CA ALA A 37 31.91 7.78 32.29
C ALA A 37 31.20 8.42 33.50
N SER A 38 31.93 8.98 34.47
CA SER A 38 31.32 9.65 35.62
C SER A 38 30.50 10.88 35.19
N GLY A 39 30.98 11.61 34.19
CA GLY A 39 30.22 12.69 33.56
C GLY A 39 28.90 12.23 32.96
N LEU A 40 28.90 11.10 32.23
CA LEU A 40 27.68 10.54 31.64
C LEU A 40 26.70 10.00 32.70
N LEU A 41 27.19 9.39 33.78
CA LEU A 41 26.35 8.98 34.91
C LEU A 41 25.65 10.18 35.58
N LYS A 42 26.36 11.29 35.76
CA LYS A 42 25.76 12.52 36.32
C LYS A 42 24.70 13.13 35.40
N LEU A 43 24.92 13.07 34.09
CA LEU A 43 23.92 13.49 33.11
C LEU A 43 22.66 12.64 33.26
N ALA A 44 22.80 11.30 33.28
CA ALA A 44 21.66 10.39 33.44
C ALA A 44 20.86 10.64 34.73
N GLN A 45 21.53 10.92 35.85
CA GLN A 45 20.88 11.27 37.12
C GLN A 45 20.12 12.61 37.09
N SER A 46 20.57 13.55 36.25
CA SER A 46 19.95 14.88 36.11
C SER A 46 18.76 14.87 35.15
N CYS A 47 18.78 13.99 34.15
CA CYS A 47 17.73 13.78 33.14
C CYS A 47 16.51 12.99 33.65
N THR A 48 16.04 13.29 34.86
CA THR A 48 14.85 12.66 35.48
C THR A 48 13.57 13.48 35.31
N SER A 49 13.68 14.75 34.93
CA SER A 49 12.55 15.62 34.56
C SER A 49 12.57 15.89 33.06
N ASP A 50 11.39 15.91 32.44
CA ASP A 50 11.16 16.16 31.01
C ASP A 50 11.45 17.62 30.58
N THR A 51 11.74 18.51 31.52
CA THR A 51 12.10 19.92 31.26
C THR A 51 13.58 20.21 31.49
N TRP A 52 14.29 19.39 32.27
CA TRP A 52 15.65 19.71 32.73
C TRP A 52 16.65 19.85 31.58
N SER A 53 16.58 18.95 30.59
CA SER A 53 17.51 18.94 29.45
C SER A 53 17.10 19.89 28.32
N GLN A 54 15.97 20.59 28.44
CA GLN A 54 15.54 21.53 27.40
C GLN A 54 16.55 22.68 27.27
N GLY A 55 17.07 22.88 26.06
CA GLY A 55 18.09 23.92 25.78
C GLY A 55 19.50 23.59 26.28
N VAL A 56 19.73 22.43 26.92
CA VAL A 56 21.07 21.98 27.34
C VAL A 56 21.81 21.40 26.14
N THR A 57 23.10 21.74 25.99
CA THR A 57 23.99 21.14 24.98
C THR A 57 25.06 20.28 25.65
N VAL A 58 25.06 18.98 25.38
CA VAL A 58 26.06 18.02 25.86
C VAL A 58 27.04 17.73 24.74
N VAL A 59 28.34 17.81 25.01
CA VAL A 59 29.40 17.51 24.04
C VAL A 59 30.38 16.50 24.62
N LEU A 60 30.65 15.41 23.92
CA LEU A 60 31.72 14.48 24.29
C LEU A 60 33.09 15.05 23.93
N ALA A 61 34.07 14.88 24.82
CA ALA A 61 35.46 15.31 24.61
C ALA A 61 36.46 14.15 24.54
N ALA A 62 36.00 12.92 24.71
CA ALA A 62 36.78 11.69 24.61
C ALA A 62 35.84 10.50 24.36
N ASP A 63 36.43 9.38 23.93
CA ASP A 63 35.71 8.10 23.91
C ASP A 63 35.42 7.64 25.35
N ILE A 64 34.23 7.09 25.58
CA ILE A 64 33.71 6.77 26.91
C ILE A 64 33.37 5.28 26.98
N SER A 65 33.95 4.56 27.95
CA SER A 65 33.59 3.17 28.25
C SER A 65 32.63 3.10 29.45
N LEU A 66 31.47 2.49 29.26
CA LEU A 66 30.46 2.24 30.29
C LEU A 66 30.57 0.84 30.93
N ALA A 67 31.49 0.00 30.47
CA ALA A 67 31.73 -1.32 31.03
C ALA A 67 32.02 -1.28 32.54
N GLY A 68 31.24 -2.03 33.34
CA GLY A 68 31.43 -2.14 34.79
C GLY A 68 31.09 -0.88 35.60
N THR A 69 30.49 0.14 34.98
CA THR A 69 30.14 1.42 35.64
C THR A 69 28.80 1.42 36.36
N GLY A 70 27.94 0.44 36.09
CA GLY A 70 26.56 0.40 36.60
C GLY A 70 25.64 1.43 35.96
N PHE A 71 26.00 1.97 34.79
CA PHE A 71 25.15 2.85 33.99
C PHE A 71 23.84 2.15 33.60
N SER A 72 22.70 2.80 33.80
CA SER A 72 21.38 2.25 33.46
C SER A 72 20.87 2.79 32.12
N THR A 73 20.31 3.99 32.11
CA THR A 73 19.80 4.68 30.91
C THR A 73 19.61 6.16 31.24
N ILE A 74 19.47 7.02 30.22
CA ILE A 74 19.03 8.41 30.35
C ILE A 74 17.50 8.42 30.21
N PRO A 75 16.73 8.67 31.30
CA PRO A 75 15.28 8.49 31.28
C PRO A 75 14.54 9.36 30.25
N VAL A 76 14.89 10.64 30.12
CA VAL A 76 14.31 11.54 29.13
C VAL A 76 15.32 12.62 28.74
N PHE A 77 15.42 12.88 27.43
CA PHE A 77 16.31 13.93 26.91
C PHE A 77 15.60 14.80 25.87
N ARG A 78 15.72 16.13 26.01
CA ARG A 78 15.16 17.16 25.12
C ARG A 78 16.19 18.24 24.70
N GLY A 79 17.47 17.97 24.96
CA GLY A 79 18.58 18.87 24.62
C GLY A 79 19.28 18.47 23.33
N THR A 80 20.49 19.00 23.12
CA THR A 80 21.40 18.54 22.07
C THR A 80 22.50 17.67 22.69
N PHE A 81 22.70 16.46 22.18
CA PHE A 81 23.80 15.57 22.52
C PHE A 81 24.70 15.40 21.29
N ASP A 82 25.85 16.07 21.31
CA ASP A 82 26.86 16.00 20.26
C ASP A 82 27.98 15.04 20.68
N GLY A 83 28.05 13.88 20.02
CA GLY A 83 29.13 12.92 20.21
C GLY A 83 30.47 13.44 19.71
N ALA A 84 30.51 14.51 18.90
CA ALA A 84 31.73 15.09 18.35
C ALA A 84 32.67 14.09 17.65
N GLY A 85 32.12 12.97 17.14
CA GLY A 85 32.86 11.88 16.50
C GLY A 85 33.41 10.82 17.46
N HIS A 86 33.13 10.94 18.76
CA HIS A 86 33.59 9.98 19.77
C HIS A 86 32.71 8.73 19.85
N THR A 87 33.27 7.71 20.49
CA THR A 87 32.61 6.43 20.73
C THR A 87 32.17 6.29 22.18
N ILE A 88 30.94 5.83 22.42
CA ILE A 88 30.50 5.27 23.70
C ILE A 88 30.49 3.75 23.55
N SER A 89 31.23 3.02 24.39
CA SER A 89 31.33 1.56 24.33
C SER A 89 30.98 0.88 25.65
N GLY A 90 30.66 -0.42 25.56
CA GLY A 90 30.34 -1.23 26.73
C GLY A 90 29.01 -0.84 27.40
N PHE A 91 28.09 -0.25 26.65
CA PHE A 91 26.69 -0.10 27.10
C PHE A 91 26.04 -1.48 27.11
N ALA A 92 25.44 -1.89 28.23
CA ALA A 92 24.78 -3.18 28.31
C ALA A 92 23.50 -3.08 29.14
N TRP A 93 22.39 -3.60 28.61
CA TRP A 93 21.13 -3.72 29.34
C TRP A 93 20.62 -5.16 29.27
N LEU A 94 20.62 -5.84 30.42
CA LEU A 94 20.16 -7.22 30.58
C LEU A 94 19.05 -7.37 31.63
N ASP A 95 18.58 -6.24 32.19
CA ASP A 95 17.53 -6.19 33.19
C ASP A 95 16.13 -6.22 32.56
N LYS A 96 15.10 -6.41 33.40
CA LYS A 96 13.71 -6.37 32.92
C LYS A 96 13.29 -4.96 32.51
N GLY A 97 12.62 -4.82 31.37
CA GLY A 97 12.07 -3.53 30.96
C GLY A 97 11.53 -3.47 29.54
N SER A 98 10.87 -2.35 29.24
CA SER A 98 10.48 -1.87 27.91
C SER A 98 10.93 -0.43 27.76
N LYS A 99 11.04 0.08 26.54
CA LYS A 99 11.61 1.40 26.21
C LYS A 99 13.06 1.48 26.67
N VAL A 100 13.89 0.65 26.08
CA VAL A 100 15.28 0.44 26.49
C VAL A 100 16.21 0.97 25.41
N GLY A 101 17.24 1.69 25.86
CA GLY A 101 18.37 2.18 25.08
C GLY A 101 19.25 3.08 25.93
N LEU A 102 20.33 3.63 25.36
CA LEU A 102 21.14 4.66 26.03
C LEU A 102 20.24 5.80 26.53
N PHE A 103 19.28 6.18 25.70
CA PHE A 103 18.14 7.03 26.05
C PHE A 103 16.87 6.18 26.13
N ARG A 104 16.11 6.29 27.21
CA ARG A 104 14.77 5.67 27.24
C ARG A 104 13.84 6.38 26.26
N THR A 105 13.82 7.72 26.30
CA THR A 105 13.00 8.55 25.41
C THR A 105 13.76 9.81 24.98
N LEU A 106 13.85 10.03 23.67
CA LEU A 106 14.21 11.33 23.08
C LEU A 106 12.91 12.10 22.82
N GLY A 107 12.70 13.19 23.54
CA GLY A 107 11.50 14.01 23.39
C GLY A 107 11.58 14.96 22.20
N GLU A 108 10.46 15.62 21.89
CA GLU A 108 10.40 16.63 20.83
C GLU A 108 11.46 17.73 21.03
N GLY A 109 12.14 18.08 19.93
CA GLY A 109 13.24 19.04 19.93
C GLY A 109 14.59 18.48 20.40
N ALA A 110 14.66 17.24 20.89
CA ALA A 110 15.93 16.58 21.18
C ALA A 110 16.74 16.41 19.90
N VAL A 111 18.07 16.53 20.00
CA VAL A 111 19.00 16.24 18.91
C VAL A 111 20.11 15.35 19.44
N VAL A 112 20.35 14.20 18.81
CA VAL A 112 21.51 13.35 19.09
C VAL A 112 22.30 13.19 17.80
N LYS A 113 23.60 13.52 17.80
CA LYS A 113 24.40 13.50 16.58
C LYS A 113 25.87 13.12 16.77
N ASN A 114 26.53 12.75 15.67
CA ASN A 114 27.98 12.52 15.58
C ASN A 114 28.52 11.50 16.60
N LEU A 115 27.83 10.38 16.76
CA LEU A 115 28.12 9.41 17.82
C LEU A 115 28.30 8.00 17.26
N THR A 116 29.32 7.29 17.73
CA THR A 116 29.38 5.83 17.60
C THR A 116 28.99 5.19 18.94
N LEU A 117 28.06 4.24 18.94
CA LEU A 117 27.56 3.59 20.14
C LEU A 117 27.66 2.07 20.00
N ASP A 118 28.46 1.47 20.86
CA ASP A 118 28.64 0.02 20.96
C ASP A 118 27.91 -0.51 22.19
N GLY A 119 26.92 -1.40 21.99
CA GLY A 119 26.14 -1.92 23.10
C GLY A 119 25.39 -3.22 22.85
N VAL A 120 25.07 -3.89 23.96
CA VAL A 120 24.31 -5.15 23.99
C VAL A 120 23.01 -4.91 24.75
N VAL A 121 21.88 -5.01 24.07
CA VAL A 121 20.56 -4.74 24.66
C VAL A 121 19.68 -5.98 24.51
N ALA A 122 19.48 -6.70 25.62
CA ALA A 122 18.65 -7.90 25.68
C ALA A 122 17.83 -7.89 26.99
N PRO A 123 16.82 -6.99 27.11
CA PRO A 123 15.99 -6.91 28.30
C PRO A 123 15.24 -8.22 28.57
N GLY A 124 14.84 -8.42 29.83
CA GLY A 124 13.82 -9.43 30.18
C GLY A 124 12.42 -8.82 30.30
N GLY A 125 11.40 -9.65 30.51
CA GLY A 125 10.02 -9.19 30.73
C GLY A 125 9.28 -8.93 29.42
N SER A 126 8.62 -7.78 29.29
CA SER A 126 7.81 -7.40 28.11
C SER A 126 8.64 -7.05 26.88
N GLN A 127 9.89 -6.57 27.05
CA GLN A 127 10.87 -6.45 25.95
C GLN A 127 10.38 -5.67 24.72
N SER A 128 9.50 -4.68 24.95
CA SER A 128 8.89 -3.88 23.89
C SER A 128 9.61 -2.53 23.75
N GLN A 129 9.76 -2.05 22.52
CA GLN A 129 10.43 -0.78 22.15
C GLN A 129 11.89 -0.77 22.58
N VAL A 130 12.70 -1.53 21.86
CA VAL A 130 14.10 -1.80 22.21
C VAL A 130 15.02 -1.29 21.12
N GLY A 131 16.04 -0.51 21.51
CA GLY A 131 17.16 -0.17 20.64
C GLY A 131 18.41 0.23 21.40
N ILE A 132 19.57 0.22 20.73
CA ILE A 132 20.85 0.55 21.39
C ILE A 132 20.88 2.03 21.76
N LEU A 133 20.45 2.91 20.84
CA LEU A 133 20.43 4.34 21.08
C LEU A 133 19.21 4.74 21.90
N ALA A 134 18.00 4.39 21.47
CA ALA A 134 16.80 4.78 22.18
C ALA A 134 15.65 3.76 22.15
N GLY A 135 14.83 3.75 23.21
CA GLY A 135 13.55 3.05 23.19
C GLY A 135 12.55 3.77 22.28
N GLU A 136 12.33 5.06 22.53
CA GLU A 136 11.45 5.94 21.73
C GLU A 136 12.19 7.19 21.25
N ASN A 137 11.93 7.56 20.00
CA ASN A 137 12.40 8.81 19.40
C ASN A 137 11.24 9.69 18.91
N HIS A 138 11.13 10.89 19.49
CA HIS A 138 10.32 12.01 19.01
C HIS A 138 11.19 13.23 18.62
N GLY A 139 12.51 13.08 18.67
CA GLY A 139 13.49 14.10 18.30
C GLY A 139 14.23 13.77 17.01
N THR A 140 15.41 14.34 16.83
CA THR A 140 16.30 14.11 15.69
C THR A 140 17.51 13.28 16.09
N VAL A 141 17.73 12.17 15.39
CA VAL A 141 18.94 11.36 15.45
C VAL A 141 19.67 11.49 14.12
N GLU A 142 20.92 11.96 14.14
CA GLU A 142 21.69 12.25 12.92
C GLU A 142 23.12 11.72 13.00
N GLN A 143 23.63 11.07 11.95
CA GLN A 143 25.04 10.68 11.88
C GLN A 143 25.46 9.82 13.09
N VAL A 144 24.60 8.87 13.47
CA VAL A 144 24.86 7.90 14.54
C VAL A 144 25.15 6.54 13.93
N THR A 145 26.19 5.89 14.42
CA THR A 145 26.51 4.49 14.10
C THR A 145 26.33 3.61 15.33
N VAL A 146 25.63 2.48 15.20
CA VAL A 146 25.51 1.50 16.29
C VAL A 146 26.16 0.16 15.94
N THR A 147 26.79 -0.48 16.92
CA THR A 147 27.37 -1.83 16.85
C THR A 147 26.96 -2.66 18.07
N GLY A 148 27.03 -3.99 17.96
CA GLY A 148 26.70 -4.93 19.03
C GLY A 148 25.49 -5.80 18.70
N ASP A 149 24.66 -6.10 19.69
CA ASP A 149 23.53 -7.04 19.55
C ASP A 149 22.27 -6.49 20.24
N VAL A 150 21.13 -6.61 19.56
CA VAL A 150 19.82 -6.24 20.11
C VAL A 150 18.89 -7.43 20.07
N THR A 151 18.27 -7.73 21.21
CA THR A 151 17.24 -8.74 21.33
C THR A 151 16.02 -8.17 22.05
N GLY A 152 14.83 -8.36 21.50
CA GLY A 152 13.58 -7.95 22.13
C GLY A 152 12.39 -8.78 21.66
N ASP A 153 11.19 -8.39 22.08
CA ASP A 153 9.95 -9.09 21.69
C ASP A 153 9.14 -8.29 20.67
N GLU A 154 8.92 -6.99 20.92
CA GLU A 154 8.09 -6.12 20.08
C GLU A 154 8.79 -4.78 19.80
N ASP A 155 8.69 -4.28 18.56
CA ASP A 155 9.27 -3.02 18.12
C ASP A 155 10.76 -2.92 18.46
N VAL A 156 11.53 -3.82 17.84
CA VAL A 156 12.96 -3.99 18.05
C VAL A 156 13.73 -3.37 16.89
N GLY A 157 14.48 -2.31 17.15
CA GLY A 157 15.34 -1.67 16.16
C GLY A 157 16.76 -1.50 16.65
N ALA A 158 17.77 -1.61 15.78
CA ALA A 158 19.14 -1.47 16.26
C ALA A 158 19.44 -0.07 16.83
N LEU A 159 18.96 0.98 16.14
CA LEU A 159 19.07 2.35 16.65
C LEU A 159 17.95 2.65 17.64
N VAL A 160 16.70 2.56 17.17
CA VAL A 160 15.53 2.99 17.95
C VAL A 160 14.45 1.91 17.96
N GLY A 161 13.80 1.66 19.09
CA GLY A 161 12.63 0.77 19.11
C GLY A 161 11.48 1.35 18.29
N VAL A 162 11.04 2.55 18.66
CA VAL A 162 9.97 3.30 17.98
C VAL A 162 10.47 4.68 17.56
N ASN A 163 10.37 4.99 16.27
CA ASN A 163 10.47 6.36 15.75
C ASN A 163 9.06 6.94 15.60
N GLY A 164 8.63 7.73 16.58
CA GLY A 164 7.29 8.32 16.62
C GLY A 164 7.06 9.34 15.50
N SER A 165 5.82 9.83 15.36
CA SER A 165 5.40 10.71 14.26
C SER A 165 6.24 12.00 14.07
N SER A 166 6.75 12.59 15.15
CA SER A 166 7.67 13.75 15.12
C SER A 166 9.16 13.37 15.05
N GLY A 167 9.47 12.08 15.16
CA GLY A 167 10.83 11.54 15.16
C GLY A 167 11.48 11.54 13.77
N VAL A 168 12.76 11.94 13.74
CA VAL A 168 13.60 11.93 12.54
C VAL A 168 14.86 11.10 12.82
N VAL A 169 15.13 10.11 11.98
CA VAL A 169 16.40 9.37 11.97
C VAL A 169 17.04 9.59 10.60
N ARG A 170 18.21 10.25 10.56
CA ARG A 170 18.85 10.61 9.28
C ARG A 170 20.33 10.28 9.25
N SER A 171 20.81 9.80 8.10
CA SER A 171 22.25 9.57 7.87
C SER A 171 22.88 8.65 8.93
N CYS A 172 22.14 7.66 9.41
CA CYS A 172 22.59 6.73 10.45
C CYS A 172 22.97 5.38 9.87
N THR A 173 23.82 4.64 10.59
CA THR A 173 24.32 3.34 10.15
C THR A 173 24.12 2.29 11.24
N ASN A 174 23.50 1.17 10.89
CA ASN A 174 23.48 -0.02 11.74
C ASN A 174 24.56 -1.01 11.32
N ARG A 175 25.32 -1.52 12.30
CA ARG A 175 26.23 -2.67 12.20
C ARG A 175 25.95 -3.73 13.27
N ALA A 176 24.93 -3.52 14.10
CA ALA A 176 24.51 -4.43 15.15
C ALA A 176 23.55 -5.50 14.62
N SER A 177 23.59 -6.70 15.20
CA SER A 177 22.62 -7.75 14.91
C SER A 177 21.30 -7.46 15.62
N VAL A 178 20.17 -7.78 14.97
CA VAL A 178 18.83 -7.58 15.53
C VAL A 178 18.08 -8.90 15.56
N THR A 179 17.57 -9.26 16.73
CA THR A 179 16.68 -10.40 16.92
C THR A 179 15.39 -9.93 17.62
N GLY A 180 14.24 -10.17 17.00
CA GLY A 180 12.95 -9.83 17.57
C GLY A 180 11.81 -10.67 17.01
N ASN A 181 10.68 -10.69 17.72
CA ASN A 181 9.50 -11.47 17.31
C ASN A 181 8.55 -10.61 16.48
N THR A 182 8.14 -9.46 16.98
CA THR A 182 7.17 -8.57 16.33
C THR A 182 7.81 -7.24 15.96
N ASN A 183 7.79 -6.87 14.68
CA ASN A 183 8.38 -5.64 14.14
C ASN A 183 9.89 -5.50 14.48
N SER A 184 10.72 -6.21 13.73
CA SER A 184 12.18 -6.13 13.84
C SER A 184 12.75 -5.34 12.66
N GLY A 185 13.53 -4.30 12.95
CA GLY A 185 14.13 -3.45 11.93
C GLY A 185 15.62 -3.19 12.13
N GLY A 186 16.41 -3.15 11.06
CA GLY A 186 17.83 -2.81 11.17
C GLY A 186 18.09 -1.38 11.67
N ILE A 187 17.14 -0.44 11.50
CA ILE A 187 17.23 0.92 12.06
C ILE A 187 16.18 1.14 13.14
N ALA A 188 14.91 0.87 12.82
CA ALA A 188 13.78 1.07 13.73
C ALA A 188 12.85 -0.14 13.77
N GLY A 189 12.36 -0.54 14.95
CA GLY A 189 11.32 -1.57 15.02
C GLY A 189 10.03 -1.09 14.35
N ARG A 190 9.54 0.08 14.79
CA ARG A 190 8.38 0.78 14.23
C ARG A 190 8.75 2.19 13.79
N ASN A 191 8.32 2.58 12.59
CA ASN A 191 8.48 3.93 12.06
C ASN A 191 7.13 4.59 11.75
N GLU A 192 6.84 5.67 12.47
CA GLU A 192 5.71 6.58 12.25
C GLU A 192 6.17 7.96 11.75
N GLY A 193 7.43 8.30 11.99
CA GLY A 193 8.07 9.54 11.54
C GLY A 193 8.86 9.39 10.24
N MET A 194 10.05 9.98 10.19
CA MET A 194 10.93 9.97 9.02
C MET A 194 12.24 9.20 9.28
N ILE A 195 12.55 8.25 8.41
CA ILE A 195 13.88 7.63 8.30
C ILE A 195 14.45 8.01 6.93
N GLN A 196 15.64 8.62 6.90
CA GLN A 196 16.21 9.11 5.65
C GLN A 196 17.71 8.88 5.52
N SER A 197 18.16 8.41 4.36
CA SER A 197 19.59 8.24 4.07
C SER A 197 20.32 7.34 5.07
N CYS A 198 19.64 6.32 5.60
CA CYS A 198 20.21 5.39 6.55
C CYS A 198 20.68 4.11 5.85
N THR A 199 21.68 3.46 6.44
CA THR A 199 22.27 2.22 5.91
C THR A 199 22.23 1.12 6.96
N ASN A 200 21.71 -0.04 6.58
CA ASN A 200 21.80 -1.26 7.38
C ASN A 200 22.90 -2.19 6.86
N LEU A 201 23.81 -2.58 7.75
CA LEU A 201 24.88 -3.56 7.53
C LEU A 201 24.81 -4.72 8.53
N GLY A 202 23.88 -4.67 9.49
CA GLY A 202 23.69 -5.70 10.51
C GLY A 202 22.55 -6.64 10.17
N GLU A 203 22.74 -7.94 10.44
CA GLU A 203 21.75 -8.97 10.17
C GLU A 203 20.49 -8.79 11.02
N VAL A 204 19.32 -9.11 10.44
CA VAL A 204 18.02 -9.03 11.13
C VAL A 204 17.34 -10.40 11.06
N ASN A 205 17.13 -11.05 12.21
CA ASN A 205 16.41 -12.33 12.34
C ASN A 205 16.96 -13.51 11.48
N THR A 206 18.28 -13.61 11.32
CA THR A 206 18.96 -14.69 10.58
C THR A 206 19.19 -15.98 11.39
N GLY A 207 18.77 -16.01 12.66
CA GLY A 207 19.01 -17.13 13.58
C GLY A 207 17.96 -18.26 13.59
N GLY A 208 16.98 -18.24 12.68
CA GLY A 208 15.90 -19.25 12.66
C GLY A 208 14.84 -19.07 13.75
N ASN A 209 14.23 -17.88 13.82
CA ASN A 209 13.18 -17.56 14.80
C ASN A 209 11.76 -17.80 14.23
N ASP A 210 11.10 -18.87 14.65
CA ASP A 210 9.73 -19.20 14.23
C ASP A 210 8.66 -18.17 14.64
N ALA A 211 8.94 -17.37 15.68
CA ALA A 211 8.01 -16.36 16.18
C ALA A 211 8.14 -15.00 15.45
N ALA A 212 9.11 -14.87 14.53
CA ALA A 212 9.28 -13.64 13.76
C ALA A 212 8.07 -13.39 12.84
N THR A 213 7.46 -12.21 12.92
CA THR A 213 6.27 -11.86 12.13
C THR A 213 6.50 -10.76 11.12
N ASN A 214 7.25 -9.71 11.46
CA ASN A 214 7.51 -8.57 10.59
C ASN A 214 8.98 -8.19 10.68
N SER A 215 9.75 -8.48 9.64
CA SER A 215 11.20 -8.23 9.62
C SER A 215 11.57 -7.33 8.45
N GLY A 216 12.25 -6.22 8.73
CA GLY A 216 12.71 -5.26 7.73
C GLY A 216 14.19 -4.92 7.88
N GLY A 217 14.92 -4.79 6.78
CA GLY A 217 16.31 -4.32 6.86
C GLY A 217 16.44 -2.89 7.39
N ILE A 218 15.42 -2.04 7.24
CA ILE A 218 15.37 -0.69 7.83
C ILE A 218 14.32 -0.59 8.93
N ALA A 219 13.07 -0.97 8.64
CA ALA A 219 11.94 -0.85 9.56
C ALA A 219 11.12 -2.15 9.65
N GLY A 220 10.79 -2.63 10.86
CA GLY A 220 9.87 -3.77 10.99
C GLY A 220 8.46 -3.43 10.47
N ARG A 221 7.88 -2.33 10.98
CA ARG A 221 6.62 -1.73 10.51
C ARG A 221 6.79 -0.27 10.14
N ASN A 222 6.30 0.14 8.97
CA ASN A 222 6.37 1.51 8.48
C ASN A 222 5.00 2.12 8.15
N THR A 223 4.56 3.06 8.98
CA THR A 223 3.39 3.94 8.74
C THR A 223 3.83 5.37 8.34
N GLY A 224 5.09 5.73 8.61
CA GLY A 224 5.70 7.00 8.24
C GLY A 224 6.38 6.99 6.87
N THR A 225 7.47 7.74 6.75
CA THR A 225 8.28 7.84 5.52
C THR A 225 9.66 7.20 5.72
N VAL A 226 10.06 6.33 4.79
CA VAL A 226 11.46 5.89 4.64
C VAL A 226 11.95 6.31 3.25
N ALA A 227 13.03 7.07 3.19
CA ALA A 227 13.54 7.62 1.95
C ALA A 227 15.06 7.46 1.80
N ASP A 228 15.52 7.16 0.59
CA ASP A 228 16.94 7.12 0.23
C ASP A 228 17.76 6.17 1.13
N CYS A 229 17.15 5.11 1.65
CA CYS A 229 17.79 4.17 2.58
C CYS A 229 18.30 2.91 1.85
N THR A 230 19.31 2.28 2.43
CA THR A 230 19.96 1.11 1.85
C THR A 230 20.10 -0.03 2.84
N ASN A 231 19.78 -1.25 2.41
CA ASN A 231 20.07 -2.46 3.15
C ASN A 231 21.07 -3.34 2.39
N HIS A 232 22.18 -3.67 3.03
CA HIS A 232 23.19 -4.61 2.54
C HIS A 232 23.27 -5.92 3.34
N ALA A 233 22.47 -6.05 4.40
CA ALA A 233 22.52 -7.20 5.29
C ALA A 233 21.42 -8.20 4.98
N ALA A 234 21.65 -9.46 5.34
CA ALA A 234 20.63 -10.50 5.25
C ALA A 234 19.47 -10.22 6.23
N VAL A 235 18.25 -10.49 5.77
CA VAL A 235 17.02 -10.33 6.57
C VAL A 235 16.20 -11.62 6.52
N GLY A 236 15.85 -12.11 7.70
CA GLY A 236 15.06 -13.32 7.89
C GLY A 236 15.85 -14.60 7.73
N TYR A 237 15.14 -15.72 7.70
CA TYR A 237 15.72 -17.06 7.66
C TYR A 237 14.83 -17.99 6.84
N ALA A 238 15.43 -19.01 6.22
CA ALA A 238 14.71 -19.92 5.34
C ALA A 238 13.55 -20.64 6.07
N HIS A 239 12.36 -20.62 5.46
CA HIS A 239 11.15 -21.32 5.92
C HIS A 239 10.56 -20.83 7.27
N THR A 240 11.07 -19.74 7.83
CA THR A 240 10.57 -19.12 9.07
C THR A 240 10.33 -17.63 8.85
N GLY A 241 9.52 -16.99 9.69
CA GLY A 241 9.20 -15.57 9.52
C GLY A 241 8.04 -15.30 8.55
N TYR A 242 7.15 -14.39 8.95
CA TYR A 242 6.17 -13.76 8.06
C TYR A 242 6.68 -12.37 7.63
N ASN A 243 6.03 -11.76 6.64
CA ASN A 243 6.19 -10.34 6.24
C ASN A 243 7.65 -9.85 6.31
N THR A 244 8.49 -10.46 5.48
CA THR A 244 9.94 -10.19 5.49
C THR A 244 10.34 -9.36 4.29
N GLY A 245 10.93 -8.19 4.54
CA GLY A 245 11.34 -7.25 3.49
C GLY A 245 12.75 -6.71 3.65
N GLY A 246 13.44 -6.44 2.55
CA GLY A 246 14.78 -5.84 2.61
C GLY A 246 14.79 -4.41 3.17
N ILE A 247 13.69 -3.67 3.09
CA ILE A 247 13.55 -2.34 3.69
C ILE A 247 12.50 -2.35 4.80
N ALA A 248 11.30 -2.83 4.52
CA ALA A 248 10.20 -2.86 5.47
C ALA A 248 9.54 -4.24 5.56
N GLY A 249 9.24 -4.73 6.76
CA GLY A 249 8.43 -5.94 6.92
C GLY A 249 6.99 -5.70 6.49
N ILE A 250 6.28 -4.84 7.23
CA ILE A 250 4.98 -4.28 6.85
C ILE A 250 5.12 -2.80 6.50
N GLN A 251 4.40 -2.36 5.48
CA GLN A 251 4.37 -0.97 5.08
C GLN A 251 2.94 -0.52 4.71
N ASN A 252 2.52 0.65 5.18
CA ASN A 252 1.32 1.38 4.72
C ASN A 252 1.56 2.91 4.60
N GLY A 253 2.76 3.38 4.95
CA GLY A 253 3.24 4.74 4.73
C GLY A 253 3.81 4.98 3.33
N ALA A 254 4.98 5.63 3.26
CA ALA A 254 5.70 5.89 2.00
C ALA A 254 7.14 5.34 2.04
N LEU A 255 7.52 4.58 1.00
CA LEU A 255 8.91 4.16 0.75
C LEU A 255 9.41 4.79 -0.56
N LEU A 256 10.51 5.52 -0.50
CA LEU A 256 10.97 6.35 -1.62
C LEU A 256 12.46 6.11 -1.90
N ARG A 257 12.80 5.66 -3.12
CA ARG A 257 14.19 5.53 -3.60
C ARG A 257 15.09 4.71 -2.67
N CYS A 258 14.53 3.64 -2.10
CA CYS A 258 15.30 2.72 -1.26
C CYS A 258 15.94 1.61 -2.09
N PHE A 259 17.05 1.08 -1.60
CA PHE A 259 17.85 0.07 -2.29
C PHE A 259 18.13 -1.13 -1.39
N ASN A 260 17.97 -2.34 -1.91
CA ASN A 260 18.34 -3.59 -1.24
C ASN A 260 19.25 -4.45 -2.13
N ASP A 261 20.40 -4.86 -1.62
CA ASP A 261 21.26 -5.91 -2.20
C ASP A 261 21.54 -7.07 -1.21
N GLY A 262 21.02 -6.97 0.03
CA GLY A 262 21.06 -8.07 0.99
C GLY A 262 20.10 -9.22 0.64
N GLU A 263 20.46 -10.45 1.03
CA GLU A 263 19.63 -11.64 0.83
C GLU A 263 18.40 -11.64 1.75
N ILE A 264 17.23 -11.93 1.20
CA ILE A 264 15.95 -11.90 1.91
C ILE A 264 15.35 -13.30 1.95
N LEU A 265 15.18 -13.83 3.15
CA LEU A 265 14.67 -15.19 3.38
C LEU A 265 13.42 -15.15 4.25
N GLY A 266 12.43 -15.99 3.95
CA GLY A 266 11.30 -16.14 4.86
C GLY A 266 10.37 -17.30 4.55
N ARG A 267 9.24 -17.38 5.27
CA ARG A 267 8.19 -18.37 5.00
C ARG A 267 7.13 -17.83 4.06
N LYS A 268 6.52 -16.69 4.39
CA LYS A 268 5.35 -16.16 3.68
C LYS A 268 5.40 -14.64 3.59
N ASP A 269 4.95 -14.11 2.45
CA ASP A 269 4.82 -12.68 2.18
C ASP A 269 6.20 -12.00 2.28
N VAL A 270 7.08 -12.34 1.32
CA VAL A 270 8.49 -11.98 1.33
C VAL A 270 8.85 -11.16 0.10
N GLY A 271 9.51 -10.02 0.28
CA GLY A 271 9.95 -9.24 -0.88
C GLY A 271 11.24 -8.45 -0.70
N GLY A 272 11.87 -8.10 -1.81
CA GLY A 272 13.18 -7.43 -1.80
C GLY A 272 13.15 -6.05 -1.12
N ILE A 273 12.02 -5.35 -1.16
CA ILE A 273 11.84 -4.07 -0.47
C ILE A 273 10.83 -4.19 0.66
N VAL A 274 9.69 -4.83 0.39
CA VAL A 274 8.58 -4.98 1.33
C VAL A 274 8.12 -6.42 1.41
N GLY A 275 7.94 -6.94 2.63
CA GLY A 275 7.21 -8.19 2.83
C GLY A 275 5.74 -8.05 2.46
N GLN A 276 4.98 -7.34 3.30
CA GLN A 276 3.57 -7.04 3.09
C GLN A 276 3.30 -5.53 2.94
N PHE A 277 2.65 -5.17 1.84
CA PHE A 277 2.11 -3.84 1.56
C PHE A 277 0.63 -3.82 1.96
N GLU A 278 0.31 -3.16 3.07
CA GLU A 278 -1.06 -2.85 3.47
C GLU A 278 -1.57 -1.59 2.75
N PRO A 279 -2.75 -1.62 2.11
CA PRO A 279 -3.35 -0.44 1.51
C PRO A 279 -3.59 0.66 2.54
N TYR A 280 -3.24 1.89 2.18
CA TYR A 280 -3.63 3.05 2.96
C TYR A 280 -5.11 3.38 2.70
N VAL A 281 -5.91 3.51 3.75
CA VAL A 281 -7.34 3.79 3.64
C VAL A 281 -7.60 5.27 3.96
N THR A 282 -8.25 5.98 3.05
CA THR A 282 -8.81 7.32 3.31
C THR A 282 -10.32 7.26 3.25
N LEU A 283 -10.99 7.69 4.32
CA LEU A 283 -12.45 7.84 4.32
C LEU A 283 -12.81 9.22 3.79
N THR A 284 -13.65 9.26 2.76
CA THR A 284 -14.28 10.48 2.27
C THR A 284 -15.78 10.37 2.47
N TYR A 285 -16.35 11.38 3.13
CA TYR A 285 -17.78 11.46 3.42
C TYR A 285 -18.48 12.26 2.31
N GLY A 286 -19.68 11.81 1.94
CA GLY A 286 -20.59 12.53 1.06
C GLY A 286 -21.09 13.84 1.68
N GLU A 287 -21.80 14.62 0.88
CA GLU A 287 -22.40 15.88 1.34
C GLU A 287 -23.58 15.58 2.29
N ASP A 288 -23.66 16.29 3.42
CA ASP A 288 -24.73 16.10 4.40
C ASP A 288 -26.08 16.51 3.81
N PRO A 289 -27.04 15.58 3.63
CA PRO A 289 -28.37 15.90 3.13
C PRO A 289 -29.09 16.97 3.97
N MET A 290 -28.78 17.10 5.27
CA MET A 290 -29.34 18.13 6.14
C MET A 290 -28.83 19.52 5.80
N GLU A 291 -27.53 19.65 5.48
CA GLU A 291 -26.93 20.93 5.07
C GLU A 291 -27.48 21.39 3.71
N ARG A 292 -27.63 20.46 2.75
CA ARG A 292 -28.29 20.72 1.46
C ARG A 292 -29.73 21.16 1.61
N LEU A 293 -30.48 20.49 2.50
CA LEU A 293 -31.87 20.83 2.78
C LEU A 293 -32.01 22.23 3.39
N ASP A 294 -31.17 22.58 4.36
CA ASP A 294 -31.16 23.92 4.96
C ASP A 294 -30.81 25.00 3.92
N GLY A 295 -29.79 24.76 3.09
CA GLY A 295 -29.39 25.64 2.00
C GLY A 295 -30.51 25.88 0.97
N ALA A 296 -31.23 24.82 0.59
CA ALA A 296 -32.36 24.91 -0.33
C ALA A 296 -33.53 25.72 0.28
N LEU A 297 -33.87 25.49 1.56
CA LEU A 297 -34.94 26.21 2.26
C LEU A 297 -34.63 27.70 2.49
N ALA A 298 -33.37 28.03 2.78
CA ALA A 298 -32.91 29.42 2.89
C ALA A 298 -33.03 30.15 1.54
N SER A 299 -32.64 29.48 0.45
CA SER A 299 -32.74 30.00 -0.91
C SER A 299 -34.21 30.21 -1.32
N LEU A 300 -35.10 29.28 -0.99
CA LEU A 300 -36.54 29.40 -1.23
C LEU A 300 -37.14 30.63 -0.54
N SER A 301 -36.81 30.84 0.74
CA SER A 301 -37.30 32.01 1.49
C SER A 301 -36.89 33.33 0.84
N THR A 302 -35.69 33.39 0.27
CA THR A 302 -35.15 34.59 -0.40
C THR A 302 -35.87 34.83 -1.71
N LEU A 303 -35.99 33.80 -2.56
CA LEU A 303 -36.67 33.88 -3.85
C LEU A 303 -38.16 34.24 -3.71
N MET A 304 -38.83 33.77 -2.65
CA MET A 304 -40.23 34.14 -2.37
C MET A 304 -40.40 35.61 -2.02
N THR A 305 -39.46 36.18 -1.26
CA THR A 305 -39.48 37.61 -0.93
C THR A 305 -39.29 38.44 -2.19
N GLN A 306 -38.40 38.00 -3.08
CA GLN A 306 -38.19 38.63 -4.39
C GLN A 306 -39.45 38.55 -5.27
N LEU A 307 -40.09 37.39 -5.35
CA LEU A 307 -41.32 37.18 -6.13
C LEU A 307 -42.47 38.10 -5.67
N SER A 308 -42.69 38.18 -4.35
CA SER A 308 -43.71 39.06 -3.76
C SER A 308 -43.43 40.54 -4.06
N GLY A 309 -42.15 40.95 -3.98
CA GLY A 309 -41.74 42.32 -4.33
C GLY A 309 -42.02 42.67 -5.79
N GLN A 310 -41.70 41.76 -6.73
CA GLN A 310 -41.92 41.95 -8.17
C GLN A 310 -43.42 42.10 -8.52
N ILE A 311 -44.30 41.34 -7.87
CA ILE A 311 -45.75 41.43 -8.06
C ILE A 311 -46.28 42.77 -7.53
N HIS A 312 -45.83 43.20 -6.36
CA HIS A 312 -46.28 44.45 -5.75
C HIS A 312 -45.84 45.68 -6.55
N SER A 313 -44.59 45.73 -7.02
CA SER A 313 -44.10 46.83 -7.85
C SER A 313 -44.85 46.90 -9.17
N SER A 314 -45.04 45.77 -9.86
CA SER A 314 -45.73 45.76 -11.15
C SER A 314 -47.19 46.18 -11.05
N ALA A 315 -47.88 45.86 -9.96
CA ALA A 315 -49.25 46.32 -9.73
C ALA A 315 -49.29 47.81 -9.38
N GLY A 316 -48.32 48.32 -8.62
CA GLY A 316 -48.20 49.74 -8.29
C GLY A 316 -47.94 50.60 -9.53
N ASP A 317 -46.94 50.22 -10.33
CA ASP A 317 -46.56 50.94 -11.56
C ASP A 317 -47.75 50.99 -12.55
N ALA A 318 -48.48 49.89 -12.71
CA ALA A 318 -49.66 49.84 -13.58
C ALA A 318 -50.80 50.78 -13.10
N VAL A 319 -51.03 50.89 -11.78
CA VAL A 319 -52.04 51.80 -11.22
C VAL A 319 -51.64 53.26 -11.40
N ASP A 320 -50.37 53.58 -11.23
CA ASP A 320 -49.82 54.93 -11.42
C ASP A 320 -49.94 55.37 -12.89
N ASP A 321 -49.61 54.49 -13.83
CA ASP A 321 -49.73 54.74 -15.27
C ASP A 321 -51.20 54.92 -15.70
N ILE A 322 -52.11 54.06 -15.24
CA ILE A 322 -53.55 54.20 -15.50
C ILE A 322 -54.09 55.53 -14.94
N SER A 323 -53.67 55.91 -13.73
CA SER A 323 -54.10 57.17 -13.10
C SER A 323 -53.67 58.39 -13.91
N ALA A 324 -52.48 58.33 -14.50
CA ALA A 324 -51.96 59.41 -15.32
C ALA A 324 -52.60 59.47 -16.72
N ILE A 325 -52.85 58.31 -17.36
CA ILE A 325 -53.66 58.24 -18.60
C ILE A 325 -55.06 58.84 -18.35
N HIS A 326 -55.69 58.52 -17.22
CA HIS A 326 -56.99 59.10 -16.84
C HIS A 326 -56.94 60.62 -16.65
N GLY A 327 -55.83 61.14 -16.09
CA GLY A 327 -55.57 62.58 -15.98
C GLY A 327 -55.48 63.27 -17.34
N SER A 328 -54.73 62.68 -18.27
CA SER A 328 -54.58 63.19 -19.65
C SER A 328 -55.90 63.13 -20.42
N LEU A 329 -56.70 62.07 -20.27
CA LEU A 329 -58.04 61.97 -20.86
C LEU A 329 -59.03 63.01 -20.32
N SER A 330 -58.97 63.30 -19.01
CA SER A 330 -59.81 64.33 -18.40
C SER A 330 -59.45 65.73 -18.93
N ALA A 331 -58.16 66.01 -19.13
CA ALA A 331 -57.71 67.26 -19.74
C ALA A 331 -58.18 67.39 -21.20
N ILE A 332 -58.07 66.32 -22.00
CA ILE A 332 -58.61 66.25 -23.37
C ILE A 332 -60.12 66.57 -23.38
N GLN A 333 -60.88 65.97 -22.44
CA GLN A 333 -62.32 66.20 -22.33
C GLN A 333 -62.69 67.64 -21.94
N ASP A 334 -61.93 68.26 -21.04
CA ASP A 334 -62.10 69.65 -20.61
C ASP A 334 -61.80 70.65 -21.74
N VAL A 335 -60.74 70.40 -22.53
CA VAL A 335 -60.40 71.21 -23.71
C VAL A 335 -61.55 71.19 -24.72
N ILE A 336 -62.15 70.02 -24.97
CA ILE A 336 -63.28 69.83 -25.90
C ILE A 336 -64.56 70.53 -25.39
N HIS A 337 -64.87 70.40 -24.10
CA HIS A 337 -66.05 71.04 -23.48
C HIS A 337 -65.93 72.57 -23.41
N GLY A 338 -64.73 73.10 -23.14
CA GLY A 338 -64.45 74.53 -23.05
C GLY A 338 -64.56 75.29 -24.39
N THR A 339 -64.66 74.58 -25.51
CA THR A 339 -64.82 75.12 -26.88
C THR A 339 -66.27 75.16 -27.39
N GLY A 340 -67.25 74.63 -26.64
CA GLY A 340 -68.62 74.40 -27.13
C GLY A 340 -69.45 75.64 -27.52
N SER A 341 -69.00 76.88 -27.29
CA SER A 341 -69.73 78.08 -27.70
C SER A 341 -69.35 78.65 -29.07
N ASP A 342 -68.28 78.17 -29.70
CA ASP A 342 -67.70 78.78 -30.91
C ASP A 342 -67.77 77.91 -32.19
N PHE A 343 -68.42 76.75 -32.15
CA PHE A 343 -68.36 75.76 -33.24
C PHE A 343 -69.62 75.67 -34.13
N ASN A 344 -69.41 75.42 -35.44
CA ASN A 344 -70.44 75.19 -36.48
C ASN A 344 -70.77 73.68 -36.63
N THR A 345 -71.78 73.33 -37.43
CA THR A 345 -72.34 71.95 -37.57
C THR A 345 -71.35 70.86 -38.00
N ASP A 346 -70.27 71.17 -38.72
CA ASP A 346 -69.24 70.19 -39.14
C ASP A 346 -68.30 69.79 -37.97
N THR A 347 -68.34 70.52 -36.86
CA THR A 347 -67.49 70.27 -35.67
C THR A 347 -68.13 69.34 -34.66
N SER A 348 -69.46 69.33 -34.56
CA SER A 348 -70.14 68.43 -33.65
C SER A 348 -69.84 66.97 -33.99
N ALA A 349 -69.71 66.63 -35.28
CA ALA A 349 -69.37 65.27 -35.70
C ALA A 349 -67.94 64.85 -35.27
N ALA A 350 -66.95 65.75 -35.33
CA ALA A 350 -65.59 65.47 -34.88
C ALA A 350 -65.50 65.39 -33.34
N ALA A 351 -66.20 66.28 -32.63
CA ALA A 351 -66.30 66.26 -31.18
C ALA A 351 -67.01 64.99 -30.67
N ASP A 352 -68.06 64.53 -31.36
CA ASP A 352 -68.76 63.28 -31.06
C ASP A 352 -67.84 62.07 -31.28
N GLN A 353 -67.03 62.06 -32.35
CA GLN A 353 -66.04 60.99 -32.61
C GLN A 353 -64.93 60.92 -31.55
N VAL A 354 -64.38 62.07 -31.14
CA VAL A 354 -63.38 62.11 -30.06
C VAL A 354 -64.01 61.70 -28.73
N TYR A 355 -65.25 62.12 -28.47
CA TYR A 355 -65.99 61.71 -27.27
C TYR A 355 -66.22 60.19 -27.23
N ASP A 356 -66.64 59.58 -28.33
CA ASP A 356 -66.82 58.12 -28.44
C ASP A 356 -65.49 57.36 -28.27
N ALA A 357 -64.40 57.89 -28.82
CA ALA A 357 -63.05 57.34 -28.64
C ALA A 357 -62.60 57.43 -27.18
N VAL A 358 -62.78 58.57 -26.50
CA VAL A 358 -62.47 58.75 -25.07
C VAL A 358 -63.31 57.83 -24.18
N GLN A 359 -64.60 57.61 -24.50
CA GLN A 359 -65.44 56.66 -23.78
C GLN A 359 -64.95 55.21 -23.96
N THR A 360 -64.48 54.86 -25.16
CA THR A 360 -63.91 53.55 -25.45
C THR A 360 -62.58 53.34 -24.70
N ILE A 361 -61.73 54.37 -24.64
CA ILE A 361 -60.50 54.35 -23.83
C ILE A 361 -60.82 54.19 -22.35
N ASN A 362 -61.79 54.93 -21.80
CA ASN A 362 -62.22 54.78 -20.40
C ASN A 362 -62.75 53.37 -20.09
N GLY A 363 -63.44 52.75 -21.06
CA GLY A 363 -63.85 51.34 -20.97
C GLY A 363 -62.67 50.38 -20.92
N ALA A 364 -61.65 50.58 -21.76
CA ALA A 364 -60.42 49.78 -21.77
C ALA A 364 -59.58 49.98 -20.50
N MET A 365 -59.51 51.21 -19.97
CA MET A 365 -58.87 51.53 -18.68
C MET A 365 -59.57 50.88 -17.50
N SER A 366 -60.90 50.84 -17.51
CA SER A 366 -61.68 50.09 -16.51
C SER A 366 -61.40 48.59 -16.61
N GLY A 367 -61.25 48.05 -17.83
CA GLY A 367 -60.84 46.67 -18.07
C GLY A 367 -59.43 46.35 -17.55
N LEU A 368 -58.48 47.29 -17.67
CA LEU A 368 -57.13 47.15 -17.11
C LEU A 368 -57.12 47.15 -15.58
N LEU A 369 -57.89 48.04 -14.94
CA LEU A 369 -58.07 48.03 -13.48
C LEU A 369 -58.67 46.71 -13.00
N ASP A 370 -59.65 46.15 -13.74
CA ASP A 370 -60.21 44.83 -13.46
C ASP A 370 -59.15 43.72 -13.56
N GLU A 371 -58.24 43.78 -14.54
CA GLU A 371 -57.13 42.82 -14.67
C GLU A 371 -56.10 42.96 -13.55
N VAL A 372 -55.73 44.19 -13.14
CA VAL A 372 -54.86 44.45 -11.98
C VAL A 372 -55.48 43.93 -10.68
N ASP A 373 -56.78 44.17 -10.47
CA ASP A 373 -57.52 43.72 -9.29
C ASP A 373 -57.73 42.20 -9.28
N ARG A 374 -57.84 41.55 -10.44
CA ARG A 374 -57.85 40.08 -10.57
C ARG A 374 -56.48 39.48 -10.26
N LEU A 375 -55.40 40.03 -10.82
CA LEU A 375 -54.04 39.58 -10.55
C LEU A 375 -53.73 39.71 -9.05
N THR A 376 -53.96 40.88 -8.46
CA THR A 376 -53.62 41.17 -7.06
C THR A 376 -54.33 40.23 -6.10
N ARG A 377 -55.64 39.98 -6.30
CA ARG A 377 -56.41 39.08 -5.44
C ARG A 377 -56.01 37.62 -5.57
N ARG A 378 -55.81 37.14 -6.81
CA ARG A 378 -55.44 35.74 -7.05
C ARG A 378 -54.00 35.45 -6.64
N ALA A 379 -53.07 36.34 -7.00
CA ALA A 379 -51.68 36.24 -6.60
C ALA A 379 -51.49 36.29 -5.08
N SER A 380 -52.26 37.13 -4.37
CA SER A 380 -52.22 37.15 -2.89
C SER A 380 -52.68 35.81 -2.30
N ALA A 381 -53.74 35.20 -2.84
CA ALA A 381 -54.22 33.91 -2.37
C ALA A 381 -53.20 32.78 -2.64
N ASP A 382 -52.56 32.77 -3.81
CA ASP A 382 -51.52 31.78 -4.14
C ASP A 382 -50.25 31.98 -3.31
N LEU A 383 -49.84 33.23 -3.04
CA LEU A 383 -48.71 33.55 -2.17
C LEU A 383 -48.97 33.17 -0.70
N ASP A 384 -50.21 33.35 -0.21
CA ASP A 384 -50.63 32.88 1.11
C ASP A 384 -50.58 31.35 1.19
N GLU A 385 -51.07 30.65 0.16
CA GLU A 385 -50.99 29.19 0.08
C GLU A 385 -49.53 28.71 0.04
N VAL A 386 -48.66 29.39 -0.71
CA VAL A 386 -47.22 29.13 -0.73
C VAL A 386 -46.59 29.31 0.66
N GLY A 387 -46.91 30.40 1.37
CA GLY A 387 -46.46 30.63 2.74
C GLY A 387 -46.93 29.56 3.73
N ASN A 388 -48.17 29.10 3.57
CA ASN A 388 -48.74 28.01 4.38
C ASN A 388 -48.03 26.68 4.13
N GLN A 389 -47.78 26.32 2.86
CA GLN A 389 -47.10 25.07 2.52
C GLN A 389 -45.62 25.09 2.94
N LEU A 390 -44.92 26.22 2.85
CA LEU A 390 -43.57 26.37 3.41
C LEU A 390 -43.56 26.23 4.94
N THR A 391 -44.58 26.74 5.60
CA THR A 391 -44.75 26.57 7.05
C THR A 391 -45.02 25.11 7.40
N ALA A 392 -45.84 24.41 6.61
CA ALA A 392 -46.10 22.98 6.76
C ALA A 392 -44.83 22.16 6.53
N LEU A 393 -44.01 22.54 5.54
CA LEU A 393 -42.74 21.87 5.23
C LEU A 393 -41.70 22.10 6.33
N ARG A 394 -41.56 23.33 6.86
CA ARG A 394 -40.75 23.64 8.05
C ARG A 394 -41.26 22.93 9.31
N LYS A 395 -42.58 22.78 9.46
CA LYS A 395 -43.19 22.04 10.57
C LYS A 395 -42.92 20.55 10.44
N GLY A 396 -43.01 19.99 9.25
CA GLY A 396 -42.62 18.60 8.97
C GLY A 396 -41.15 18.35 9.29
N LEU A 397 -40.28 19.30 8.91
CA LEU A 397 -38.85 19.27 9.24
C LEU A 397 -38.61 19.36 10.76
N LYS A 398 -39.26 20.31 11.43
CA LYS A 398 -39.17 20.47 12.89
C LYS A 398 -39.73 19.25 13.63
N ASN A 399 -40.76 18.62 13.10
CA ASN A 399 -41.32 17.40 13.65
C ASN A 399 -40.37 16.21 13.40
N LEU A 400 -39.67 16.15 12.27
CA LEU A 400 -38.65 15.13 11.99
C LEU A 400 -37.43 15.28 12.92
N THR A 401 -36.92 16.51 13.08
CA THR A 401 -35.84 16.80 14.05
C THR A 401 -36.32 16.63 15.48
N GLY A 402 -37.59 16.97 15.75
CA GLY A 402 -38.24 16.82 17.03
C GLY A 402 -38.49 15.36 17.38
N THR A 403 -38.88 14.49 16.45
CA THR A 403 -38.98 13.04 16.73
C THR A 403 -37.61 12.38 16.86
N LEU A 404 -36.58 12.89 16.18
CA LEU A 404 -35.18 12.50 16.42
C LEU A 404 -34.71 12.94 17.82
N GLU A 405 -35.02 14.17 18.23
CA GLU A 405 -34.64 14.76 19.53
C GLU A 405 -35.48 14.20 20.68
N ASP A 406 -36.78 14.00 20.49
CA ASP A 406 -37.73 13.39 21.43
C ASP A 406 -37.52 11.88 21.51
N SER A 407 -37.17 11.18 20.43
CA SER A 407 -36.68 9.80 20.56
C SER A 407 -35.41 9.76 21.40
N LEU A 408 -34.45 10.67 21.20
CA LEU A 408 -33.24 10.75 22.04
C LEU A 408 -33.54 11.19 23.49
N SER A 409 -34.51 12.09 23.71
CA SER A 409 -34.90 12.64 25.01
C SER A 409 -35.81 11.69 25.81
N ASP A 410 -36.80 11.06 25.19
CA ASP A 410 -37.64 10.02 25.79
C ASP A 410 -36.85 8.74 26.03
N THR A 411 -35.83 8.44 25.20
CA THR A 411 -34.82 7.42 25.54
C THR A 411 -34.08 7.84 26.81
N GLY A 412 -33.72 9.11 26.97
CA GLY A 412 -33.14 9.67 28.19
C GLY A 412 -34.05 9.57 29.42
N ASP A 413 -35.32 9.97 29.32
CA ASP A 413 -36.28 10.00 30.43
C ASP A 413 -36.84 8.61 30.78
N SER A 414 -37.02 7.73 29.79
CA SER A 414 -37.46 6.35 29.99
C SER A 414 -36.33 5.45 30.49
N LEU A 415 -35.09 5.61 29.95
CA LEU A 415 -33.88 5.02 30.55
C LEU A 415 -33.66 5.58 31.94
N SER A 416 -33.85 6.89 32.16
CA SER A 416 -33.77 7.47 33.51
C SER A 416 -34.82 6.89 34.42
N SER A 417 -36.06 6.66 33.98
CA SER A 417 -37.12 6.09 34.83
C SER A 417 -36.90 4.61 35.17
N THR A 418 -36.31 3.84 34.24
CA THR A 418 -35.94 2.43 34.44
C THR A 418 -34.62 2.31 35.20
N LEU A 419 -33.65 3.21 35.00
CA LEU A 419 -32.50 3.38 35.88
C LEU A 419 -32.94 3.81 37.28
N ASP A 420 -33.90 4.73 37.42
CA ASP A 420 -34.45 5.18 38.70
C ASP A 420 -35.21 4.05 39.38
N ALA A 421 -35.87 3.17 38.63
CA ALA A 421 -36.49 1.95 39.14
C ALA A 421 -35.42 0.97 39.62
N LEU A 422 -34.42 0.67 38.79
CA LEU A 422 -33.26 -0.15 39.16
C LEU A 422 -32.47 0.44 40.34
N GLU A 423 -32.36 1.76 40.43
CA GLU A 423 -31.67 2.49 41.49
C GLU A 423 -32.52 2.55 42.78
N ARG A 424 -33.86 2.59 42.66
CA ARG A 424 -34.80 2.40 43.79
C ARG A 424 -34.75 0.97 44.32
N GLU A 425 -34.76 -0.03 43.46
CA GLU A 425 -34.63 -1.44 43.84
C GLU A 425 -33.23 -1.72 44.44
N HIS A 426 -32.17 -1.16 43.85
CA HIS A 426 -30.81 -1.20 44.40
C HIS A 426 -30.71 -0.49 45.76
N SER A 427 -31.33 0.69 45.91
CA SER A 427 -31.38 1.42 47.19
C SER A 427 -32.20 0.69 48.25
N GLY A 428 -33.29 0.02 47.86
CA GLY A 428 -34.07 -0.88 48.69
C GLY A 428 -33.24 -2.07 49.16
N LEU A 429 -32.51 -2.71 48.25
CA LEU A 429 -31.62 -3.83 48.53
C LEU A 429 -30.47 -3.42 49.48
N VAL A 430 -29.87 -2.24 49.28
CA VAL A 430 -28.87 -1.66 50.18
C VAL A 430 -29.47 -1.28 51.55
N SER A 431 -30.70 -0.78 51.59
CA SER A 431 -31.41 -0.45 52.83
C SER A 431 -31.72 -1.69 53.66
N GLU A 432 -32.24 -2.76 53.04
CA GLU A 432 -32.50 -4.04 53.72
C GLU A 432 -31.19 -4.66 54.22
N LEU A 433 -30.10 -4.59 53.46
CA LEU A 433 -28.77 -5.03 53.91
C LEU A 433 -28.23 -4.21 55.09
N ARG A 434 -28.50 -2.90 55.14
CA ARG A 434 -28.15 -2.05 56.29
C ARG A 434 -29.02 -2.33 57.52
N GLN A 435 -30.31 -2.60 57.36
CA GLN A 435 -31.18 -2.99 58.47
C GLN A 435 -30.77 -4.34 59.06
N ILE A 436 -30.39 -5.32 58.22
CA ILE A 436 -29.77 -6.57 58.66
C ILE A 436 -28.51 -6.29 59.50
N ALA A 437 -27.67 -5.34 59.09
CA ALA A 437 -26.47 -4.97 59.85
C ALA A 437 -26.81 -4.33 61.21
N ASP A 438 -27.75 -3.37 61.25
CA ASP A 438 -28.21 -2.72 62.49
C ASP A 438 -28.86 -3.70 63.46
N GLU A 439 -29.66 -4.65 62.98
CA GLU A 439 -30.24 -5.71 63.80
C GLU A 439 -29.18 -6.64 64.37
N THR A 440 -28.11 -6.90 63.60
CA THR A 440 -26.95 -7.67 64.07
C THR A 440 -26.18 -6.93 65.16
N ASP A 441 -26.02 -5.61 65.04
CA ASP A 441 -25.36 -4.75 66.05
C ASP A 441 -26.18 -4.63 67.35
N ARG A 442 -27.52 -4.58 67.23
CA ARG A 442 -28.43 -4.63 68.38
C ARG A 442 -28.36 -5.96 69.09
N LEU A 443 -28.32 -7.07 68.34
CA LEU A 443 -28.13 -8.40 68.89
C LEU A 443 -26.79 -8.49 69.63
N GLU A 444 -25.72 -7.93 69.07
CA GLU A 444 -24.39 -7.89 69.71
C GLU A 444 -24.41 -7.07 71.02
N SER A 445 -25.05 -5.90 71.00
CA SER A 445 -25.15 -5.00 72.16
C SER A 445 -26.00 -5.61 73.29
N PHE A 446 -27.10 -6.26 72.94
CA PHE A 446 -27.86 -7.07 73.88
C PHE A 446 -27.01 -8.17 74.51
N VAL A 447 -26.29 -8.94 73.69
CA VAL A 447 -25.46 -10.05 74.18
C VAL A 447 -24.42 -9.53 75.18
N LYS A 448 -23.79 -8.38 74.91
CA LYS A 448 -22.84 -7.74 75.84
C LYS A 448 -23.49 -7.34 77.17
N ASP A 449 -24.64 -6.67 77.15
CA ASP A 449 -25.35 -6.22 78.35
C ASP A 449 -25.92 -7.39 79.16
N ALA A 450 -26.49 -8.38 78.49
CA ALA A 450 -26.97 -9.61 79.09
C ALA A 450 -25.83 -10.38 79.78
N LEU A 451 -24.65 -10.48 79.14
CA LEU A 451 -23.48 -11.12 79.74
C LEU A 451 -22.95 -10.36 80.95
N GLN A 452 -22.93 -9.02 80.92
CA GLN A 452 -22.53 -8.21 82.08
C GLN A 452 -23.51 -8.34 83.26
N ALA A 453 -24.82 -8.37 83.00
CA ALA A 453 -25.84 -8.59 84.02
C ALA A 453 -25.77 -10.01 84.60
N ALA A 454 -25.52 -11.03 83.75
CA ALA A 454 -25.32 -12.42 84.17
C ALA A 454 -24.10 -12.61 85.08
N ALA A 455 -22.98 -11.92 84.79
CA ALA A 455 -21.78 -11.96 85.63
C ALA A 455 -22.00 -11.42 87.05
N ARG A 456 -23.05 -10.62 87.24
CA ARG A 456 -23.49 -10.10 88.55
C ARG A 456 -24.61 -10.95 89.19
N LEU A 457 -24.97 -12.09 88.56
CA LEU A 457 -26.05 -12.99 88.96
C LEU A 457 -27.43 -12.30 89.07
N ASP A 458 -27.60 -11.22 88.31
CA ASP A 458 -28.83 -10.44 88.29
C ASP A 458 -29.72 -10.86 87.10
N LEU A 459 -30.57 -11.84 87.38
CA LEU A 459 -31.52 -12.38 86.40
C LEU A 459 -32.54 -11.34 85.95
N ALA A 460 -32.89 -10.39 86.82
CA ALA A 460 -33.81 -9.31 86.48
C ALA A 460 -33.14 -8.37 85.47
N GLY A 461 -31.86 -8.03 85.68
CA GLY A 461 -31.07 -7.20 84.77
C GLY A 461 -30.92 -7.76 83.35
N ILE A 462 -30.78 -9.09 83.19
CA ILE A 462 -30.75 -9.75 81.87
C ILE A 462 -32.11 -9.64 81.17
N LEU A 463 -33.20 -9.90 81.89
CA LEU A 463 -34.56 -9.78 81.35
C LEU A 463 -34.88 -8.32 80.98
N ASP A 464 -34.34 -7.38 81.77
CA ASP A 464 -34.43 -5.96 81.50
C ASP A 464 -33.64 -5.60 80.23
N ALA A 465 -32.42 -6.11 80.06
CA ALA A 465 -31.64 -5.95 78.83
C ALA A 465 -32.34 -6.58 77.61
N TYR A 466 -32.97 -7.75 77.77
CA TYR A 466 -33.73 -8.41 76.70
C TYR A 466 -34.94 -7.58 76.26
N LYS A 467 -35.67 -6.99 77.20
CA LYS A 467 -36.77 -6.06 76.92
C LYS A 467 -36.29 -4.71 76.39
N ARG A 468 -35.10 -4.27 76.82
CA ARG A 468 -34.55 -2.94 76.48
C ARG A 468 -33.99 -2.91 75.07
N TRP A 469 -33.36 -4.00 74.62
CA TRP A 469 -32.82 -4.14 73.26
C TRP A 469 -33.74 -4.87 72.29
N ASP A 470 -34.87 -5.38 72.79
CA ASP A 470 -36.01 -5.91 72.02
C ASP A 470 -35.65 -6.99 70.98
N VAL A 471 -34.85 -7.97 71.41
CA VAL A 471 -34.20 -8.97 70.54
C VAL A 471 -35.19 -9.94 69.88
N GLY A 472 -36.40 -10.09 70.46
CA GLY A 472 -37.42 -11.01 69.95
C GLY A 472 -38.07 -10.57 68.64
N SER A 473 -37.80 -9.36 68.14
CA SER A 473 -38.42 -8.78 66.94
C SER A 473 -37.54 -8.84 65.67
N ILE A 474 -36.35 -9.46 65.73
CA ILE A 474 -35.39 -9.55 64.61
C ILE A 474 -35.90 -10.52 63.54
N ASP A 475 -36.00 -10.09 62.27
CA ASP A 475 -36.64 -10.84 61.18
C ASP A 475 -35.75 -10.98 59.92
N PHE A 476 -34.65 -11.71 60.03
CA PHE A 476 -33.73 -11.98 58.92
C PHE A 476 -34.37 -12.67 57.71
N ASN A 477 -35.35 -13.55 57.93
CA ASN A 477 -36.03 -14.26 56.83
C ASN A 477 -36.95 -13.33 56.05
N GLY A 478 -37.63 -12.39 56.73
CA GLY A 478 -38.39 -11.34 56.06
C GLY A 478 -37.49 -10.47 55.17
N HIS A 479 -36.30 -10.10 55.64
CA HIS A 479 -35.35 -9.33 54.86
C HIS A 479 -34.81 -10.11 53.65
N LEU A 480 -34.43 -11.38 53.80
CA LEU A 480 -33.97 -12.23 52.68
C LEU A 480 -35.05 -12.44 51.61
N SER A 481 -36.31 -12.59 52.00
CA SER A 481 -37.43 -12.70 51.06
C SER A 481 -37.69 -11.39 50.30
N ARG A 482 -37.48 -10.23 50.92
CA ARG A 482 -37.56 -8.93 50.25
C ARG A 482 -36.38 -8.70 49.31
N ILE A 483 -35.17 -9.08 49.72
CA ILE A 483 -33.98 -9.05 48.86
C ILE A 483 -34.18 -9.91 47.60
N SER A 484 -34.72 -11.12 47.72
CA SER A 484 -35.00 -11.94 46.53
C SER A 484 -36.08 -11.32 45.64
N GLY A 485 -37.10 -10.70 46.24
CA GLY A 485 -38.13 -9.95 45.51
C GLY A 485 -37.56 -8.76 44.72
N HIS A 486 -36.63 -8.00 45.31
CA HIS A 486 -35.90 -6.93 44.62
C HIS A 486 -35.04 -7.49 43.47
N LEU A 487 -34.35 -8.63 43.65
CA LEU A 487 -33.54 -9.27 42.60
C LEU A 487 -34.38 -9.85 41.45
N GLU A 488 -35.55 -10.42 41.74
CA GLU A 488 -36.50 -10.89 40.70
C GLU A 488 -37.12 -9.72 39.93
N ALA A 489 -37.46 -8.62 40.61
CA ALA A 489 -37.95 -7.39 39.97
C ALA A 489 -36.89 -6.78 39.04
N MET A 490 -35.63 -6.69 39.50
CA MET A 490 -34.51 -6.24 38.67
C MET A 490 -34.33 -7.07 37.40
N GLY A 491 -34.54 -8.40 37.46
CA GLY A 491 -34.49 -9.30 36.30
C GLY A 491 -35.61 -9.05 35.28
N SER A 492 -36.83 -8.77 35.76
CA SER A 492 -37.98 -8.43 34.91
C SER A 492 -37.79 -7.08 34.20
N ASP A 493 -37.27 -6.08 34.93
CA ASP A 493 -37.05 -4.74 34.39
C ASP A 493 -35.96 -4.74 33.30
N THR A 494 -34.92 -5.57 33.42
CA THR A 494 -33.92 -5.77 32.36
C THR A 494 -34.45 -6.44 31.08
N PHE A 495 -35.47 -7.30 31.19
CA PHE A 495 -36.06 -7.97 30.02
C PHE A 495 -36.99 -7.03 29.25
N HIS A 496 -37.75 -6.18 29.95
CA HIS A 496 -38.59 -5.16 29.33
C HIS A 496 -37.77 -4.04 28.66
N LEU A 497 -36.53 -3.82 29.09
CA LEU A 497 -35.60 -2.89 28.43
C LEU A 497 -35.28 -3.31 26.99
N ALA A 498 -34.99 -4.60 26.77
CA ALA A 498 -34.64 -5.14 25.45
C ALA A 498 -35.82 -5.19 24.47
N ASP A 499 -37.02 -5.54 24.97
CA ASP A 499 -38.25 -5.58 24.17
C ASP A 499 -38.68 -4.16 23.74
N ARG A 500 -38.51 -3.16 24.63
CA ARG A 500 -38.80 -1.75 24.32
C ARG A 500 -37.80 -1.13 23.37
N LEU A 501 -36.51 -1.46 23.48
CA LEU A 501 -35.49 -1.07 22.49
C LEU A 501 -35.84 -1.56 21.08
N THR A 502 -36.44 -2.74 20.96
CA THR A 502 -36.84 -3.31 19.66
C THR A 502 -38.10 -2.66 19.08
N ALA A 503 -39.07 -2.29 19.94
CA ALA A 503 -40.29 -1.57 19.51
C ALA A 503 -39.99 -0.13 19.05
N LEU A 504 -39.02 0.55 19.70
CA LEU A 504 -38.60 1.91 19.38
C LEU A 504 -38.03 2.04 17.95
N TRP A 505 -37.30 1.03 17.48
CA TRP A 505 -36.79 0.99 16.10
C TRP A 505 -37.90 0.85 15.05
N GLN A 506 -39.05 0.25 15.39
CA GLN A 506 -40.19 0.14 14.48
C GLN A 506 -41.07 1.40 14.50
N GLU A 507 -41.34 1.99 15.68
CA GLU A 507 -42.15 3.21 15.79
C GLU A 507 -41.45 4.46 15.21
N ALA A 508 -40.13 4.61 15.41
CA ALA A 508 -39.37 5.72 14.82
C ALA A 508 -39.38 5.68 13.28
N GLY A 509 -39.32 4.49 12.68
CA GLY A 509 -39.42 4.31 11.22
C GLY A 509 -40.80 4.67 10.65
N ASP A 510 -41.88 4.33 11.37
CA ASP A 510 -43.26 4.60 10.93
C ASP A 510 -43.61 6.11 11.02
N GLU A 511 -43.23 6.79 12.10
CA GLU A 511 -43.48 8.24 12.28
C GLU A 511 -42.61 9.12 11.37
N MET A 512 -41.35 8.73 11.13
CA MET A 512 -40.50 9.36 10.09
C MET A 512 -41.12 9.19 8.69
N GLY A 513 -41.74 8.02 8.44
CA GLY A 513 -42.51 7.77 7.23
C GLY A 513 -43.71 8.70 7.05
N ASP A 514 -44.42 9.04 8.14
CA ASP A 514 -45.53 10.00 8.12
C ASP A 514 -45.07 11.45 7.91
N ALA A 515 -44.00 11.87 8.60
CA ALA A 515 -43.40 13.19 8.41
C ALA A 515 -42.94 13.37 6.95
N ARG A 516 -42.34 12.34 6.34
CA ARG A 516 -41.97 12.32 4.91
C ARG A 516 -43.19 12.46 4.00
N ARG A 517 -44.26 11.70 4.25
CA ARG A 517 -45.51 11.79 3.46
C ARG A 517 -46.14 13.18 3.56
N ASP A 518 -46.04 13.83 4.72
CA ASP A 518 -46.54 15.19 4.93
C ASP A 518 -45.68 16.24 4.22
N MET A 519 -44.35 16.16 4.32
CA MET A 519 -43.43 17.07 3.61
C MET A 519 -43.54 16.95 2.09
N ASP A 520 -43.64 15.72 1.56
CA ASP A 520 -43.81 15.47 0.13
C ASP A 520 -45.19 15.93 -0.38
N ARG A 521 -46.24 15.85 0.45
CA ARG A 521 -47.53 16.47 0.17
C ARG A 521 -47.45 18.00 0.13
N ALA A 522 -46.74 18.61 1.07
CA ALA A 522 -46.54 20.05 1.11
C ALA A 522 -45.74 20.55 -0.10
N ALA A 523 -44.68 19.84 -0.49
CA ALA A 523 -43.86 20.17 -1.67
C ALA A 523 -44.68 20.12 -2.97
N ARG A 524 -45.50 19.08 -3.17
CA ARG A 524 -46.40 18.98 -4.34
C ARG A 524 -47.51 20.03 -4.35
N ALA A 525 -48.05 20.38 -3.18
CA ALA A 525 -49.04 21.44 -3.06
C ALA A 525 -48.44 22.81 -3.41
N LEU A 526 -47.20 23.05 -2.99
CA LEU A 526 -46.44 24.25 -3.28
C LEU A 526 -46.14 24.40 -4.78
N GLU A 527 -45.69 23.34 -5.45
CA GLU A 527 -45.48 23.30 -6.90
C GLU A 527 -46.76 23.69 -7.66
N LYS A 528 -47.90 23.13 -7.23
CA LYS A 528 -49.21 23.44 -7.83
C LYS A 528 -49.65 24.89 -7.63
N ALA A 529 -49.35 25.49 -6.47
CA ALA A 529 -49.67 26.90 -6.20
C ALA A 529 -48.80 27.85 -7.04
N LEU A 530 -47.52 27.51 -7.25
CA LEU A 530 -46.61 28.27 -8.12
C LEU A 530 -47.03 28.19 -9.60
N ASP A 531 -47.49 27.03 -10.07
CA ASP A 531 -48.04 26.87 -11.42
C ASP A 531 -49.30 27.72 -11.63
N ALA A 532 -50.20 27.76 -10.63
CA ALA A 532 -51.41 28.59 -10.68
C ALA A 532 -51.07 30.08 -10.75
N LEU A 533 -50.13 30.53 -9.92
CA LEU A 533 -49.63 31.91 -9.91
C LEU A 533 -49.04 32.31 -11.27
N ASN A 534 -48.20 31.46 -11.85
CA ASN A 534 -47.62 31.68 -13.18
C ASN A 534 -48.70 31.76 -14.27
N GLY A 535 -49.77 30.97 -14.15
CA GLY A 535 -50.96 31.07 -15.00
C GLY A 535 -51.65 32.43 -14.90
N HIS A 536 -51.85 32.95 -13.68
CA HIS A 536 -52.51 34.24 -13.46
C HIS A 536 -51.70 35.45 -13.95
N VAL A 537 -50.37 35.40 -13.83
CA VAL A 537 -49.47 36.43 -14.37
C VAL A 537 -49.55 36.46 -15.90
N LYS A 538 -49.60 35.30 -16.55
CA LYS A 538 -49.75 35.19 -17.99
C LYS A 538 -51.09 35.74 -18.47
N ASP A 539 -52.18 35.41 -17.78
CA ASP A 539 -53.51 35.93 -18.08
C ASP A 539 -53.55 37.46 -17.97
N PHE A 540 -52.96 38.03 -16.91
CA PHE A 540 -52.84 39.48 -16.72
C PHE A 540 -52.07 40.15 -17.85
N SER A 541 -50.92 39.59 -18.25
CA SER A 541 -50.10 40.13 -19.33
C SER A 541 -50.88 40.14 -20.66
N GLN A 542 -51.56 39.03 -20.99
CA GLN A 542 -52.36 38.94 -22.21
C GLN A 542 -53.58 39.87 -22.19
N GLY A 543 -54.30 39.91 -21.08
CA GLY A 543 -55.46 40.80 -20.89
C GLY A 543 -55.05 42.27 -20.97
N SER A 544 -53.92 42.64 -20.37
CA SER A 544 -53.42 44.02 -20.38
C SER A 544 -53.01 44.48 -21.77
N VAL A 545 -52.29 43.64 -22.52
CA VAL A 545 -51.90 43.95 -23.91
C VAL A 545 -53.12 44.17 -24.80
N GLU A 546 -54.19 43.38 -24.64
CA GLU A 546 -55.41 43.55 -25.43
C GLU A 546 -56.10 44.89 -25.14
N GLN A 547 -56.19 45.28 -23.86
CA GLN A 547 -56.78 46.58 -23.48
C GLN A 547 -55.89 47.77 -23.92
N LEU A 548 -54.57 47.67 -23.76
CA LEU A 548 -53.63 48.71 -24.21
C LEU A 548 -53.66 48.90 -25.73
N ARG A 549 -53.88 47.81 -26.49
CA ARG A 549 -54.09 47.88 -27.94
C ARG A 549 -55.34 48.66 -28.32
N VAL A 550 -56.41 48.55 -27.51
CA VAL A 550 -57.63 49.36 -27.67
C VAL A 550 -57.34 50.82 -27.35
N VAL A 551 -56.62 51.12 -26.25
CA VAL A 551 -56.22 52.50 -25.89
C VAL A 551 -55.43 53.16 -27.01
N ASN A 552 -54.37 52.50 -27.52
CA ASN A 552 -53.55 53.04 -28.59
C ASN A 552 -54.36 53.28 -29.88
N SER A 553 -55.16 52.28 -30.30
CA SER A 553 -55.98 52.41 -31.51
C SER A 553 -57.00 53.54 -31.43
N GLN A 554 -57.51 53.87 -30.24
CA GLN A 554 -58.43 54.99 -30.07
C GLN A 554 -57.69 56.33 -29.95
N ALA A 555 -56.50 56.36 -29.35
CA ALA A 555 -55.64 57.54 -29.35
C ALA A 555 -55.25 57.95 -30.77
N ASP A 556 -54.88 56.98 -31.63
CA ASP A 556 -54.60 57.21 -33.06
C ASP A 556 -55.83 57.81 -33.78
N ILE A 557 -57.05 57.36 -33.46
CA ILE A 557 -58.30 57.91 -34.02
C ILE A 557 -58.52 59.35 -33.57
N ILE A 558 -58.23 59.66 -32.31
CA ILE A 558 -58.35 61.04 -31.79
C ILE A 558 -57.33 61.93 -32.51
N GLU A 559 -56.08 61.48 -32.65
CA GLU A 559 -55.03 62.19 -33.39
C GLU A 559 -55.41 62.43 -34.86
N ASP A 560 -55.88 61.41 -35.57
CA ASP A 560 -56.33 61.50 -36.97
C ASP A 560 -57.50 62.48 -37.15
N VAL A 561 -58.47 62.45 -36.23
CA VAL A 561 -59.62 63.38 -36.24
C VAL A 561 -59.16 64.82 -35.98
N LEU A 562 -58.23 65.02 -35.05
CA LEU A 562 -57.65 66.35 -34.75
C LEU A 562 -56.80 66.88 -35.92
N ASN A 563 -55.97 66.04 -36.53
CA ASN A 563 -55.14 66.36 -37.69
C ASN A 563 -55.98 66.69 -38.94
N GLY A 564 -57.07 65.96 -39.18
CA GLY A 564 -58.02 66.28 -40.25
C GLY A 564 -58.78 67.60 -40.04
N TYR A 565 -58.87 68.06 -38.78
CA TYR A 565 -59.49 69.33 -38.40
C TYR A 565 -58.52 70.52 -38.52
N LEU A 566 -57.21 70.26 -38.44
CA LEU A 566 -56.10 71.21 -38.55
C LEU A 566 -56.10 71.96 -39.90
N ASP A 567 -56.59 71.32 -40.96
CA ASP A 567 -56.74 71.92 -42.29
C ASP A 567 -57.87 73.00 -42.35
N THR A 568 -58.71 73.11 -41.32
CA THR A 568 -59.89 74.02 -41.31
C THR A 568 -59.82 75.18 -40.31
N LEU A 569 -58.92 75.16 -39.32
CA LEU A 569 -58.75 76.20 -38.30
C LEU A 569 -57.45 76.98 -38.54
N GLY A 570 -57.53 78.32 -38.65
CA GLY A 570 -56.33 79.18 -38.69
C GLY A 570 -55.64 79.32 -37.32
N ASP A 571 -54.75 80.32 -37.19
CA ASP A 571 -53.81 80.57 -36.07
C ASP A 571 -54.35 80.47 -34.61
N LYS A 572 -55.67 80.52 -34.36
CA LYS A 572 -56.28 80.39 -33.02
C LYS A 572 -56.57 78.95 -32.57
N GLY A 573 -56.59 77.99 -33.49
CA GLY A 573 -56.78 76.56 -33.17
C GLY A 573 -55.48 75.87 -32.73
N GLN A 574 -54.34 76.40 -33.16
CA GLN A 574 -53.02 75.77 -33.01
C GLN A 574 -52.62 75.58 -31.53
N GLU A 575 -52.77 76.60 -30.68
CA GLU A 575 -52.30 76.53 -29.28
C GLU A 575 -53.08 75.50 -28.44
N ARG A 576 -54.37 75.28 -28.73
CA ARG A 576 -55.17 74.23 -28.07
C ARG A 576 -54.91 72.84 -28.64
N LEU A 577 -54.55 72.76 -29.93
CA LEU A 577 -54.17 71.51 -30.56
C LEU A 577 -52.80 71.05 -30.08
N ASP A 578 -51.83 71.95 -29.92
CA ASP A 578 -50.53 71.65 -29.31
C ASP A 578 -50.69 71.13 -27.86
N GLU A 579 -51.69 71.63 -27.11
CA GLU A 579 -52.06 71.13 -25.77
C GLU A 579 -52.68 69.72 -25.82
N LEU A 580 -53.59 69.45 -26.76
CA LEU A 580 -54.19 68.13 -26.99
C LEU A 580 -53.17 67.08 -27.45
N ASP A 581 -52.26 67.47 -28.35
CA ASP A 581 -51.18 66.63 -28.89
C ASP A 581 -50.22 66.21 -27.77
N GLY A 582 -49.84 67.15 -26.89
CA GLY A 582 -49.04 66.84 -25.71
C GLY A 582 -49.70 65.86 -24.73
N HIS A 583 -51.04 65.85 -24.64
CA HIS A 583 -51.77 64.85 -23.83
C HIS A 583 -51.86 63.48 -24.51
N LEU A 584 -51.96 63.42 -25.84
CA LEU A 584 -51.94 62.17 -26.61
C LEU A 584 -50.55 61.52 -26.59
N ASP A 585 -49.49 62.33 -26.69
CA ASP A 585 -48.10 61.90 -26.52
C ASP A 585 -47.86 61.28 -25.13
N ASP A 586 -48.37 61.89 -24.06
CA ASP A 586 -48.26 61.34 -22.70
C ASP A 586 -49.03 60.02 -22.55
N ILE A 587 -50.20 59.89 -23.19
CA ILE A 587 -50.97 58.63 -23.22
C ILE A 587 -50.20 57.55 -23.99
N SER A 588 -49.68 57.86 -25.19
CA SER A 588 -48.91 56.92 -26.02
C SER A 588 -47.64 56.46 -25.30
N GLN A 589 -46.89 57.38 -24.70
CA GLN A 589 -45.69 57.07 -23.93
C GLN A 589 -45.98 56.14 -22.74
N ARG A 590 -47.08 56.36 -22.01
CA ARG A 590 -47.50 55.51 -20.89
C ARG A 590 -47.96 54.13 -21.35
N VAL A 591 -48.69 54.05 -22.47
CA VAL A 591 -49.12 52.77 -23.07
C VAL A 591 -47.90 51.94 -23.53
N ASP A 592 -46.89 52.58 -24.12
CA ASP A 592 -45.62 51.94 -24.49
C ASP A 592 -44.86 51.45 -23.26
N GLN A 593 -44.79 52.26 -22.20
CA GLN A 593 -44.17 51.89 -20.92
C GLN A 593 -44.88 50.71 -20.26
N MET A 594 -46.22 50.71 -20.20
CA MET A 594 -47.00 49.60 -19.66
C MET A 594 -46.84 48.33 -20.51
N THR A 595 -46.76 48.44 -21.83
CA THR A 595 -46.60 47.28 -22.73
C THR A 595 -45.22 46.64 -22.58
N GLN A 596 -44.15 47.45 -22.51
CA GLN A 596 -42.79 46.97 -22.28
C GLN A 596 -42.62 46.42 -20.85
N GLY A 597 -43.18 47.13 -19.86
CA GLY A 597 -43.18 46.73 -18.45
C GLY A 597 -43.88 45.39 -18.23
N ALA A 598 -45.06 45.17 -18.83
CA ALA A 598 -45.76 43.88 -18.74
C ALA A 598 -44.96 42.72 -19.35
N GLY A 599 -44.21 42.96 -20.44
CA GLY A 599 -43.32 41.98 -21.05
C GLY A 599 -42.12 41.64 -20.16
N GLN A 600 -41.49 42.66 -19.57
CA GLN A 600 -40.35 42.50 -18.67
C GLN A 600 -40.74 41.81 -17.35
N THR A 601 -41.83 42.25 -16.71
CA THR A 601 -42.37 41.63 -15.50
C THR A 601 -42.65 40.14 -15.70
N ASN A 602 -43.23 39.76 -16.85
CA ASN A 602 -43.50 38.35 -17.15
C ASN A 602 -42.21 37.51 -17.26
N GLN A 603 -41.14 38.05 -17.84
CA GLN A 603 -39.85 37.36 -17.91
C GLN A 603 -39.20 37.21 -16.53
N GLU A 604 -39.24 38.28 -15.73
CA GLU A 604 -38.67 38.30 -14.39
C GLU A 604 -39.41 37.35 -13.42
N LEU A 605 -40.75 37.34 -13.45
CA LEU A 605 -41.56 36.42 -12.66
C LEU A 605 -41.36 34.96 -13.08
N HIS A 606 -41.23 34.69 -14.39
CA HIS A 606 -40.96 33.33 -14.88
C HIS A 606 -39.59 32.82 -14.41
N ALA A 607 -38.56 33.66 -14.47
CA ALA A 607 -37.21 33.32 -13.99
C ALA A 607 -37.20 33.03 -12.48
N THR A 608 -37.82 33.90 -11.67
CA THR A 608 -37.92 33.69 -10.22
C THR A 608 -38.69 32.42 -9.88
N THR A 609 -39.81 32.15 -10.57
CA THR A 609 -40.62 30.94 -10.35
C THR A 609 -39.88 29.66 -10.72
N THR A 610 -39.12 29.68 -11.81
CA THR A 610 -38.29 28.52 -12.22
C THR A 610 -37.17 28.25 -11.22
N ALA A 611 -36.54 29.30 -10.68
CA ALA A 611 -35.55 29.16 -9.62
C ALA A 611 -36.14 28.54 -8.34
N ILE A 612 -37.36 28.95 -7.96
CA ILE A 612 -38.10 28.38 -6.81
C ILE A 612 -38.36 26.89 -7.05
N ILE A 613 -38.85 26.50 -8.23
CA ILE A 613 -39.08 25.07 -8.57
C ILE A 613 -37.78 24.26 -8.47
N GLY A 614 -36.65 24.81 -8.96
CA GLY A 614 -35.34 24.16 -8.85
C GLY A 614 -34.90 23.93 -7.40
N GLN A 615 -35.11 24.92 -6.52
CA GLN A 615 -34.77 24.77 -5.10
C GLN A 615 -35.72 23.80 -4.37
N LEU A 616 -36.98 23.67 -4.81
CA LEU A 616 -37.90 22.65 -4.28
C LEU A 616 -37.53 21.24 -4.71
N ASP A 617 -37.06 21.08 -5.93
CA ASP A 617 -36.52 19.81 -6.42
C ASP A 617 -35.32 19.37 -5.58
N GLU A 618 -34.44 20.31 -5.24
CA GLU A 618 -33.26 20.07 -4.40
C GLU A 618 -33.65 19.71 -2.95
N ALA A 619 -34.57 20.46 -2.34
CA ALA A 619 -35.11 20.13 -1.02
C ALA A 619 -35.77 18.75 -0.99
N ARG A 620 -36.52 18.39 -2.05
CA ARG A 620 -37.15 17.06 -2.17
C ARG A 620 -36.11 15.94 -2.24
N LYS A 621 -35.04 16.11 -3.02
CA LYS A 621 -33.95 15.12 -3.11
C LYS A 621 -33.27 14.92 -1.76
N ALA A 622 -32.90 16.01 -1.09
CA ALA A 622 -32.28 15.94 0.23
C ALA A 622 -33.17 15.24 1.28
N ILE A 623 -34.48 15.49 1.27
CA ILE A 623 -35.46 14.78 2.13
C ILE A 623 -35.52 13.28 1.84
N VAL A 624 -35.37 12.86 0.58
CA VAL A 624 -35.34 11.43 0.21
C VAL A 624 -34.05 10.78 0.72
N GLU A 625 -32.91 11.42 0.47
CA GLU A 625 -31.58 10.93 0.87
C GLU A 625 -31.43 10.79 2.39
N LEU A 626 -32.05 11.66 3.20
CA LEU A 626 -32.10 11.55 4.67
C LEU A 626 -32.72 10.25 5.21
N THR A 627 -33.36 9.45 4.35
CA THR A 627 -34.06 8.21 4.75
C THR A 627 -33.51 6.97 4.06
N GLU A 628 -32.48 7.13 3.23
CA GLU A 628 -31.77 6.01 2.60
C GLU A 628 -30.65 5.52 3.52
N VAL A 629 -30.34 4.22 3.47
CA VAL A 629 -29.17 3.69 4.16
C VAL A 629 -27.94 4.20 3.40
N PRO A 630 -27.02 4.94 4.04
CA PRO A 630 -25.88 5.50 3.34
C PRO A 630 -25.05 4.43 2.65
N GLU A 631 -24.66 4.69 1.41
CA GLU A 631 -23.86 3.75 0.63
C GLU A 631 -22.42 3.74 1.13
N LYS A 632 -21.90 2.54 1.43
CA LYS A 632 -20.47 2.32 1.69
C LYS A 632 -19.83 1.83 0.39
N THR A 633 -19.03 2.67 -0.26
CA THR A 633 -18.32 2.29 -1.48
C THR A 633 -16.82 2.14 -1.21
N VAL A 634 -16.22 1.02 -1.61
CA VAL A 634 -14.76 0.87 -1.62
C VAL A 634 -14.24 1.21 -3.02
N LYS A 635 -13.30 2.15 -3.12
CA LYS A 635 -12.63 2.53 -4.38
C LYS A 635 -11.12 2.39 -4.24
N GLU A 636 -10.44 2.03 -5.32
CA GLU A 636 -8.98 1.98 -5.35
C GLU A 636 -8.41 3.18 -6.10
N ASN A 637 -7.42 3.86 -5.53
CA ASN A 637 -6.60 4.83 -6.24
C ASN A 637 -5.38 4.13 -6.86
N THR A 638 -5.52 3.79 -8.14
CA THR A 638 -4.49 3.14 -8.96
C THR A 638 -3.88 4.10 -10.00
N SER A 639 -4.00 5.40 -9.78
CA SER A 639 -3.53 6.44 -10.71
C SER A 639 -2.05 6.80 -10.53
N ALA A 640 -1.39 7.23 -11.61
CA ALA A 640 -0.01 7.71 -11.53
C ALA A 640 0.09 9.00 -10.71
N GLU A 641 -0.94 9.85 -10.72
CA GLU A 641 -1.06 11.03 -9.85
C GLU A 641 -1.11 10.62 -8.37
N GLY A 642 -1.81 9.52 -8.06
CA GLY A 642 -1.82 8.92 -6.74
C GLY A 642 -0.43 8.57 -6.23
N ALA A 643 0.48 8.14 -7.11
CA ALA A 643 1.86 7.81 -6.74
C ALA A 643 2.69 9.05 -6.30
N GLN A 644 2.28 10.27 -6.68
CA GLN A 644 3.10 11.48 -6.52
C GLN A 644 3.09 12.08 -5.10
N SER A 645 2.07 11.81 -4.27
CA SER A 645 2.00 12.36 -2.91
C SER A 645 1.29 11.46 -1.90
N GLY A 646 1.52 11.70 -0.61
CA GLY A 646 0.83 11.02 0.50
C GLY A 646 1.36 9.61 0.81
N PRO A 647 0.72 8.89 1.74
CA PRO A 647 1.03 7.50 2.10
C PRO A 647 0.48 6.50 1.05
N GLY A 648 0.63 5.20 1.31
CA GLY A 648 0.17 4.11 0.44
C GLY A 648 0.99 3.97 -0.84
N ARG A 649 2.32 4.14 -0.78
CA ARG A 649 3.17 4.08 -1.98
C ARG A 649 4.59 3.57 -1.74
N VAL A 650 5.11 2.85 -2.73
CA VAL A 650 6.52 2.46 -2.87
C VAL A 650 7.00 2.97 -4.22
N VAL A 651 7.97 3.90 -4.22
CA VAL A 651 8.33 4.67 -5.41
C VAL A 651 9.83 4.66 -5.65
N GLY A 652 10.25 4.28 -6.85
CA GLY A 652 11.66 4.38 -7.25
C GLY A 652 12.59 3.43 -6.50
N CYS A 653 12.06 2.40 -5.85
CA CYS A 653 12.86 1.45 -5.07
C CYS A 653 13.48 0.38 -5.97
N ARG A 654 14.67 -0.09 -5.60
CA ARG A 654 15.39 -1.12 -6.38
C ARG A 654 15.87 -2.26 -5.51
N ASN A 655 15.66 -3.49 -5.99
CA ASN A 655 16.20 -4.71 -5.40
C ASN A 655 17.23 -5.39 -6.33
N GLU A 656 18.38 -5.73 -5.79
CA GLU A 656 19.43 -6.56 -6.41
C GLU A 656 19.71 -7.84 -5.60
N GLY A 657 19.25 -7.90 -4.34
CA GLY A 657 19.43 -9.06 -3.47
C GLY A 657 18.56 -10.25 -3.87
N GLY A 658 19.06 -11.46 -3.64
CA GLY A 658 18.28 -12.69 -3.84
C GLY A 658 17.17 -12.84 -2.82
N ILE A 659 16.02 -13.34 -3.26
CA ILE A 659 14.83 -13.51 -2.41
C ILE A 659 14.35 -14.95 -2.51
N GLN A 660 14.22 -15.61 -1.35
CA GLN A 660 13.74 -16.98 -1.27
C GLN A 660 12.72 -17.17 -0.15
N ALA A 661 11.55 -17.72 -0.47
CA ALA A 661 10.55 -18.08 0.53
C ALA A 661 9.59 -19.18 0.07
N ASP A 662 8.74 -19.67 0.98
CA ASP A 662 7.78 -20.72 0.63
C ASP A 662 6.61 -20.19 -0.22
N THR A 663 6.06 -19.02 0.13
CA THR A 663 4.82 -18.49 -0.45
C THR A 663 4.84 -16.97 -0.57
N ASN A 664 4.22 -16.43 -1.63
CA ASN A 664 4.06 -15.00 -1.93
C ASN A 664 5.40 -14.24 -1.96
N VAL A 665 6.18 -14.48 -3.01
CA VAL A 665 7.53 -13.96 -3.13
C VAL A 665 7.61 -12.94 -4.25
N GLY A 666 8.09 -11.73 -3.95
CA GLY A 666 8.13 -10.62 -4.89
C GLY A 666 9.45 -9.86 -4.89
N GLY A 667 9.99 -9.51 -6.06
CA GLY A 667 11.24 -8.74 -6.12
C GLY A 667 11.19 -7.38 -5.41
N ILE A 668 10.01 -6.76 -5.34
CA ILE A 668 9.78 -5.51 -4.59
C ILE A 668 8.84 -5.75 -3.41
N ALA A 669 7.65 -6.31 -3.66
CA ALA A 669 6.64 -6.57 -2.63
C ALA A 669 6.21 -8.04 -2.66
N GLY A 670 6.29 -8.74 -1.52
CA GLY A 670 5.81 -10.12 -1.39
C GLY A 670 4.30 -10.21 -1.58
N ALA A 671 3.56 -9.42 -0.82
CA ALA A 671 2.10 -9.31 -0.94
C ALA A 671 1.61 -7.86 -0.90
N VAL A 672 0.54 -7.56 -1.64
CA VAL A 672 -0.26 -6.34 -1.49
C VAL A 672 -1.67 -6.76 -1.13
N SER A 673 -2.00 -6.72 0.16
CA SER A 673 -3.30 -7.17 0.66
C SER A 673 -3.66 -6.49 1.98
N PRO A 674 -4.96 -6.27 2.24
CA PRO A 674 -5.42 -6.03 3.61
C PRO A 674 -4.98 -7.19 4.50
N GLU A 675 -4.63 -6.93 5.75
CA GLU A 675 -4.36 -7.99 6.73
C GLU A 675 -5.63 -8.85 6.88
N LEU A 676 -5.49 -10.18 6.95
CA LEU A 676 -6.61 -11.15 6.99
C LEU A 676 -7.44 -11.14 8.30
N SER A 677 -7.40 -10.04 9.06
CA SER A 677 -8.34 -9.67 10.12
C SER A 677 -9.22 -8.47 9.74
N LEU A 678 -9.04 -7.95 8.52
CA LEU A 678 -9.63 -6.71 8.02
C LEU A 678 -10.13 -6.98 6.60
N ASP A 679 -11.27 -7.65 6.48
CA ASP A 679 -12.11 -7.43 5.32
C ASP A 679 -12.59 -5.96 5.41
N PRO A 680 -12.20 -5.06 4.48
CA PRO A 680 -12.67 -3.69 4.49
C PRO A 680 -14.20 -3.61 4.41
N GLU A 681 -14.86 -4.61 3.82
CA GLU A 681 -16.32 -4.70 3.74
C GLU A 681 -16.95 -5.20 5.05
N GLU A 682 -16.26 -6.04 5.83
CA GLU A 682 -16.81 -6.69 7.04
C GLU A 682 -16.40 -5.98 8.36
N ASN A 683 -15.24 -5.30 8.42
CA ASN A 683 -14.66 -4.72 9.64
C ASN A 683 -14.50 -3.18 9.64
N LEU A 684 -15.05 -2.48 8.65
CA LEU A 684 -15.58 -1.14 8.91
C LEU A 684 -16.81 -1.31 9.81
N GLU A 685 -16.57 -1.61 11.11
CA GLU A 685 -17.55 -1.60 12.21
C GLU A 685 -18.07 -0.15 12.40
N LEU A 686 -18.74 0.35 11.38
CA LEU A 686 -19.64 1.48 11.41
C LEU A 686 -21.07 1.00 11.65
N ASP A 687 -21.28 -0.30 11.88
CA ASP A 687 -22.59 -0.84 12.25
C ASP A 687 -23.02 -0.42 13.67
N GLY A 688 -22.11 0.24 14.42
CA GLY A 688 -22.40 0.96 15.67
C GLY A 688 -22.44 2.49 15.53
N GLU A 689 -22.07 3.04 14.37
CA GLU A 689 -22.16 4.48 14.10
C GLU A 689 -23.21 4.69 13.01
N ASN A 690 -24.38 5.21 13.40
CA ASN A 690 -25.42 5.64 12.47
C ASN A 690 -24.88 6.78 11.58
N LEU A 691 -24.11 6.43 10.56
CA LEU A 691 -23.60 7.36 9.57
C LEU A 691 -24.81 7.97 8.85
N LEU A 692 -24.78 9.29 8.72
CA LEU A 692 -25.85 10.07 8.06
C LEU A 692 -25.51 10.35 6.58
N VAL A 693 -24.34 9.90 6.10
CA VAL A 693 -23.75 10.26 4.80
C VAL A 693 -23.06 9.07 4.14
N ASP A 694 -23.13 9.03 2.82
CA ASP A 694 -22.38 8.06 1.99
C ASP A 694 -20.90 8.12 2.36
N THR A 695 -20.28 6.97 2.50
CA THR A 695 -18.88 6.87 2.90
C THR A 695 -18.11 6.11 1.84
N THR A 696 -17.18 6.78 1.18
CA THR A 696 -16.25 6.12 0.25
C THR A 696 -14.93 5.84 0.96
N ALA A 697 -14.56 4.58 1.07
CA ALA A 697 -13.23 4.16 1.49
C ALA A 697 -12.30 4.09 0.27
N LEU A 698 -11.38 5.04 0.16
CA LEU A 698 -10.36 5.06 -0.88
C LEU A 698 -9.13 4.27 -0.42
N LEU A 699 -8.93 3.09 -0.98
CA LEU A 699 -7.75 2.26 -0.78
C LEU A 699 -6.63 2.72 -1.72
N LYS A 700 -5.41 2.79 -1.19
CA LYS A 700 -4.24 3.18 -1.97
C LYS A 700 -3.05 2.29 -1.64
N ALA A 701 -2.64 1.50 -2.63
CA ALA A 701 -1.41 0.73 -2.62
C ALA A 701 -0.77 0.76 -4.02
N ILE A 702 0.28 1.58 -4.18
CA ILE A 702 0.90 1.80 -5.49
C ILE A 702 2.40 1.48 -5.43
N LEU A 703 2.82 0.51 -6.25
CA LEU A 703 4.21 0.30 -6.63
C LEU A 703 4.47 1.11 -7.90
N TYR A 704 5.38 2.08 -7.86
CA TYR A 704 5.64 2.97 -8.99
C TYR A 704 7.13 3.07 -9.30
N GLN A 705 7.51 2.86 -10.57
CA GLN A 705 8.90 2.98 -11.03
C GLN A 705 9.91 2.17 -10.19
N CYS A 706 9.50 0.99 -9.73
CA CYS A 706 10.38 0.11 -8.97
C CYS A 706 11.07 -0.90 -9.88
N ASP A 707 12.29 -1.30 -9.55
CA ASP A 707 13.18 -2.11 -10.39
C ASP A 707 13.70 -3.32 -9.62
N ASN A 708 13.44 -4.52 -10.11
CA ASN A 708 14.04 -5.74 -9.57
C ASN A 708 15.07 -6.34 -10.53
N ARG A 709 16.25 -6.64 -10.01
CA ARG A 709 17.34 -7.33 -10.71
C ARG A 709 17.78 -8.59 -9.99
N GLY A 710 17.41 -8.75 -8.71
CA GLY A 710 17.72 -9.94 -7.92
C GLY A 710 16.87 -11.15 -8.32
N PRO A 711 17.39 -12.37 -8.13
CA PRO A 711 16.63 -13.60 -8.35
C PRO A 711 15.48 -13.73 -7.34
N VAL A 712 14.33 -14.20 -7.80
CA VAL A 712 13.13 -14.44 -6.97
C VAL A 712 12.77 -15.91 -7.04
N THR A 713 12.75 -16.59 -5.89
CA THR A 713 12.42 -18.02 -5.81
C THR A 713 11.33 -18.26 -4.77
N ALA A 714 10.17 -18.74 -5.23
CA ALA A 714 9.11 -19.24 -4.39
C ALA A 714 9.11 -20.77 -4.41
N LYS A 715 8.91 -21.40 -3.26
CA LYS A 715 8.75 -22.86 -3.22
C LYS A 715 7.38 -23.31 -3.72
N ASN A 716 6.28 -22.69 -3.29
CA ASN A 716 4.95 -23.33 -3.37
C ASN A 716 3.83 -22.56 -4.10
N GLU A 717 3.79 -21.23 -4.10
CA GLU A 717 2.55 -20.53 -4.51
C GLU A 717 2.77 -19.48 -5.61
N CYS A 718 3.16 -18.26 -5.24
CA CYS A 718 3.29 -17.13 -6.15
C CYS A 718 4.73 -16.60 -6.16
N ALA A 719 5.31 -16.45 -7.35
CA ALA A 719 6.58 -15.75 -7.58
C ALA A 719 6.39 -14.62 -8.59
N GLY A 720 6.80 -13.41 -8.25
CA GLY A 720 6.76 -12.27 -9.16
C GLY A 720 8.03 -11.45 -9.13
N GLY A 721 8.51 -11.01 -10.28
CA GLY A 721 9.71 -10.16 -10.32
C GLY A 721 9.53 -8.82 -9.63
N VAL A 722 8.31 -8.30 -9.46
CA VAL A 722 8.02 -7.09 -8.69
C VAL A 722 7.05 -7.42 -7.55
N LEU A 723 5.97 -8.13 -7.84
CA LEU A 723 4.86 -8.40 -6.92
C LEU A 723 4.58 -9.89 -6.84
N GLY A 724 4.71 -10.51 -5.66
CA GLY A 724 4.34 -11.91 -5.48
C GLY A 724 2.83 -12.12 -5.67
N ARG A 725 2.04 -11.59 -4.72
CA ARG A 725 0.58 -11.68 -4.71
C ARG A 725 -0.08 -10.32 -4.45
N GLY A 726 -0.82 -9.80 -5.41
CA GLY A 726 -1.62 -8.57 -5.26
C GLY A 726 -3.11 -8.86 -5.21
N GLU A 727 -3.76 -8.57 -4.08
CA GLU A 727 -5.22 -8.62 -3.96
C GLU A 727 -5.88 -7.31 -4.40
N VAL A 728 -5.17 -6.20 -4.20
CA VAL A 728 -5.61 -4.84 -4.51
C VAL A 728 -4.39 -3.99 -4.93
N GLY A 729 -4.63 -2.78 -5.43
CA GLY A 729 -3.59 -1.80 -5.73
C GLY A 729 -3.10 -1.87 -7.18
N ALA A 730 -1.91 -1.30 -7.41
CA ALA A 730 -1.33 -1.23 -8.75
C ALA A 730 0.19 -1.32 -8.76
N ALA A 731 0.72 -1.98 -9.79
CA ALA A 731 2.11 -1.86 -10.22
C ALA A 731 2.17 -1.06 -11.52
N LEU A 732 2.86 0.08 -11.47
CA LEU A 732 2.88 1.09 -12.52
C LEU A 732 4.32 1.40 -12.92
N SER A 733 4.64 1.25 -14.20
CA SER A 733 5.98 1.55 -14.72
C SER A 733 7.11 0.81 -13.99
N CYS A 734 6.84 -0.39 -13.47
CA CYS A 734 7.83 -1.21 -12.77
C CYS A 734 8.59 -2.12 -13.76
N THR A 735 9.83 -2.43 -13.42
CA THR A 735 10.72 -3.25 -14.23
C THR A 735 11.23 -4.45 -13.46
N SER A 736 11.42 -5.57 -14.18
CA SER A 736 12.07 -6.76 -13.63
C SER A 736 13.01 -7.38 -14.66
N MET A 737 14.24 -7.69 -14.24
CA MET A 737 15.26 -8.38 -15.04
C MET A 737 15.86 -9.61 -14.34
N GLY A 738 15.51 -9.84 -13.07
CA GLY A 738 15.95 -11.03 -12.34
C GLY A 738 15.17 -12.28 -12.79
N PRO A 739 15.77 -13.48 -12.69
CA PRO A 739 15.03 -14.72 -12.93
C PRO A 739 13.95 -14.90 -11.85
N VAL A 740 12.80 -15.47 -12.24
CA VAL A 740 11.65 -15.71 -11.37
C VAL A 740 11.29 -17.18 -11.42
N GLY A 741 11.42 -17.88 -10.30
CA GLY A 741 11.14 -19.31 -10.18
C GLY A 741 10.05 -19.60 -9.15
N ALA A 742 9.16 -20.53 -9.48
CA ALA A 742 8.17 -21.09 -8.58
C ALA A 742 8.24 -22.63 -8.61
N ASP A 743 9.11 -23.24 -7.80
CA ASP A 743 9.54 -24.64 -7.94
C ASP A 743 8.37 -25.65 -7.96
N ASP A 744 7.55 -25.63 -6.91
CA ASP A 744 6.27 -26.36 -6.79
C ASP A 744 5.07 -25.38 -6.92
N GLY A 745 5.32 -24.17 -7.44
CA GLY A 745 4.37 -23.07 -7.44
C GLY A 745 3.43 -22.98 -8.62
N SER A 746 2.23 -22.47 -8.36
CA SER A 746 1.12 -22.41 -9.32
C SER A 746 1.04 -21.12 -10.12
N PHE A 747 1.79 -20.07 -9.75
CA PHE A 747 1.75 -18.78 -10.44
C PHE A 747 3.12 -18.13 -10.47
N ALA A 748 3.69 -17.92 -11.65
CA ALA A 748 4.92 -17.16 -11.79
C ALA A 748 4.83 -16.15 -12.93
N GLY A 749 5.34 -14.93 -12.70
CA GLY A 749 5.44 -13.96 -13.77
C GLY A 749 6.56 -12.94 -13.62
N GLY A 750 6.98 -12.39 -14.75
CA GLY A 750 8.11 -11.46 -14.80
C GLY A 750 7.87 -10.19 -13.98
N ILE A 751 6.64 -9.70 -13.88
CA ILE A 751 6.24 -8.61 -12.98
C ILE A 751 5.48 -9.14 -11.78
N ALA A 752 4.42 -9.91 -12.00
CA ALA A 752 3.54 -10.39 -10.95
C ALA A 752 3.36 -11.92 -10.99
N GLY A 753 3.34 -12.57 -9.83
CA GLY A 753 2.86 -13.96 -9.74
C GLY A 753 1.35 -13.98 -9.96
N LEU A 754 0.61 -13.41 -9.00
CA LEU A 754 -0.83 -13.21 -9.07
C LEU A 754 -1.15 -11.72 -8.84
N SER A 755 -1.99 -11.13 -9.69
CA SER A 755 -2.47 -9.74 -9.51
C SER A 755 -3.96 -9.59 -9.80
N ARG A 756 -4.74 -9.27 -8.77
CA ARG A 756 -6.13 -8.78 -8.87
C ARG A 756 -6.23 -7.27 -9.07
N GLY A 757 -5.12 -6.56 -8.87
CA GLY A 757 -4.98 -5.13 -9.14
C GLY A 757 -4.52 -4.84 -10.58
N VAL A 758 -4.10 -3.60 -10.80
CA VAL A 758 -3.70 -3.09 -12.12
C VAL A 758 -2.20 -3.27 -12.37
N LEU A 759 -1.83 -3.89 -13.49
CA LEU A 759 -0.47 -3.89 -14.02
C LEU A 759 -0.44 -2.99 -15.26
N ARG A 760 0.26 -1.84 -15.19
CA ARG A 760 0.29 -0.90 -16.30
C ARG A 760 1.67 -0.36 -16.63
N SER A 761 2.01 -0.36 -17.92
CA SER A 761 3.29 0.15 -18.42
C SER A 761 4.50 -0.51 -17.78
N CYS A 762 4.36 -1.75 -17.31
CA CYS A 762 5.45 -2.51 -16.70
C CYS A 762 6.24 -3.26 -17.78
N ALA A 763 7.52 -3.50 -17.51
CA ALA A 763 8.39 -4.20 -18.46
C ALA A 763 9.18 -5.33 -17.78
N ALA A 764 9.14 -6.53 -18.35
CA ALA A 764 9.85 -7.69 -17.82
C ALA A 764 10.83 -8.28 -18.84
N GLN A 765 12.06 -8.50 -18.42
CA GLN A 765 13.09 -9.27 -19.10
C GLN A 765 13.60 -10.37 -18.16
N ALA A 766 12.71 -11.31 -17.82
CA ALA A 766 12.99 -12.37 -16.86
C ALA A 766 12.87 -13.75 -17.52
N ASP A 767 13.71 -14.69 -17.08
CA ASP A 767 13.45 -16.11 -17.27
C ASP A 767 12.48 -16.55 -16.16
N VAL A 768 11.31 -17.05 -16.56
CA VAL A 768 10.22 -17.44 -15.67
C VAL A 768 10.07 -18.95 -15.69
N ALA A 769 10.25 -19.58 -14.53
CA ALA A 769 10.13 -21.02 -14.36
C ALA A 769 9.07 -21.38 -13.32
N GLY A 770 8.35 -22.49 -13.54
CA GLY A 770 7.41 -23.03 -12.55
C GLY A 770 6.51 -24.12 -13.09
N ASP A 771 5.53 -24.54 -12.29
CA ASP A 771 4.64 -25.64 -12.65
C ASP A 771 3.49 -25.17 -13.54
N SER A 772 2.51 -24.45 -12.97
CA SER A 772 1.27 -24.02 -13.64
C SER A 772 1.17 -22.49 -13.74
N SER A 773 0.40 -21.95 -14.69
CA SER A 773 0.15 -20.51 -14.94
C SER A 773 1.38 -19.61 -14.92
N LEU A 774 2.17 -19.67 -15.99
CA LEU A 774 3.37 -18.83 -16.17
C LEU A 774 3.14 -17.76 -17.21
N GLY A 775 3.58 -16.53 -16.93
CA GLY A 775 3.49 -15.44 -17.89
C GLY A 775 4.64 -14.45 -17.88
N GLY A 776 4.87 -13.79 -19.02
CA GLY A 776 5.96 -12.82 -19.12
C GLY A 776 5.77 -11.58 -18.26
N ILE A 777 4.53 -11.13 -18.10
CA ILE A 777 4.16 -10.05 -17.18
C ILE A 777 3.53 -10.64 -15.92
N ALA A 778 2.50 -11.46 -16.06
CA ALA A 778 1.76 -12.00 -14.93
C ALA A 778 1.57 -13.52 -15.05
N GLY A 779 1.73 -14.28 -13.97
CA GLY A 779 1.24 -15.67 -13.95
C GLY A 779 -0.28 -15.68 -14.15
N GLU A 780 -0.99 -15.00 -13.25
CA GLU A 780 -2.41 -14.66 -13.38
C GLU A 780 -2.63 -13.17 -13.12
N GLY A 781 -3.35 -12.47 -14.00
CA GLY A 781 -3.58 -11.04 -13.86
C GLY A 781 -4.97 -10.60 -14.30
N ARG A 782 -5.62 -9.73 -13.53
CA ARG A 782 -6.93 -9.17 -13.87
C ARG A 782 -6.81 -8.09 -14.95
N ASP A 783 -6.20 -6.95 -14.61
CA ASP A 783 -6.06 -5.82 -15.51
C ASP A 783 -4.59 -5.63 -15.92
N ILE A 784 -4.29 -5.82 -17.21
CA ILE A 784 -2.93 -5.75 -17.76
C ILE A 784 -2.93 -4.85 -18.99
N ALA A 785 -2.27 -3.69 -18.88
CA ALA A 785 -2.26 -2.69 -19.95
C ALA A 785 -0.87 -2.14 -20.28
N ASP A 786 -0.58 -1.97 -21.56
CA ASP A 786 0.62 -1.28 -22.06
C ASP A 786 1.94 -1.89 -21.55
N CYS A 787 1.95 -3.18 -21.20
CA CYS A 787 3.13 -3.86 -20.68
C CYS A 787 4.00 -4.45 -21.78
N ILE A 788 5.30 -4.62 -21.48
CA ILE A 788 6.32 -5.10 -22.42
C ILE A 788 7.02 -6.34 -21.87
N ALA A 789 6.96 -7.46 -22.58
CA ALA A 789 7.59 -8.72 -22.16
C ALA A 789 8.71 -9.16 -23.11
N MET A 790 9.87 -9.48 -22.55
CA MET A 790 10.98 -10.18 -23.16
C MET A 790 11.39 -11.36 -22.27
N THR A 791 10.51 -12.33 -22.15
CA THR A 791 10.63 -13.41 -21.16
C THR A 791 10.66 -14.78 -21.81
N ARG A 792 11.50 -15.68 -21.29
CA ARG A 792 11.39 -17.11 -21.58
C ARG A 792 10.59 -17.77 -20.49
N ILE A 793 9.67 -18.62 -20.92
CA ILE A 793 8.83 -19.40 -20.03
C ILE A 793 9.30 -20.84 -20.11
N ASP A 794 9.76 -21.36 -18.98
CA ASP A 794 10.17 -22.74 -18.79
C ASP A 794 9.25 -23.42 -17.79
N GLY A 795 8.25 -24.13 -18.31
CA GLY A 795 7.28 -24.85 -17.51
C GLY A 795 6.57 -25.93 -18.31
N SER A 796 6.06 -26.94 -17.61
CA SER A 796 5.31 -28.06 -18.19
C SER A 796 3.81 -28.00 -17.92
N GLY A 797 3.33 -26.99 -17.19
CA GLY A 797 1.93 -26.88 -16.83
C GLY A 797 1.01 -26.40 -17.93
N GLU A 798 -0.24 -26.21 -17.54
CA GLU A 798 -1.36 -26.11 -18.48
C GLU A 798 -1.50 -24.74 -19.13
N ARG A 799 -1.10 -23.67 -18.43
CA ARG A 799 -1.31 -22.27 -18.86
C ARG A 799 -0.01 -21.50 -18.98
N LEU A 800 0.37 -21.17 -20.21
CA LEU A 800 1.64 -20.49 -20.52
C LEU A 800 1.40 -19.39 -21.54
N GLY A 801 1.81 -18.14 -21.26
CA GLY A 801 1.65 -17.05 -22.22
C GLY A 801 2.74 -15.99 -22.15
N ALA A 802 3.13 -15.43 -23.30
CA ALA A 802 4.19 -14.44 -23.37
C ALA A 802 3.86 -13.14 -22.59
N VAL A 803 2.58 -12.84 -22.39
CA VAL A 803 2.11 -11.73 -21.54
C VAL A 803 1.57 -12.28 -20.21
N ALA A 804 0.64 -13.22 -20.27
CA ALA A 804 0.08 -13.81 -19.05
C ALA A 804 -0.20 -15.31 -19.20
N GLY A 805 -0.06 -16.07 -18.12
CA GLY A 805 -0.56 -17.45 -18.06
C GLY A 805 -2.09 -17.45 -18.17
N TRP A 806 -2.76 -16.59 -17.41
CA TRP A 806 -4.19 -16.32 -17.51
C TRP A 806 -4.53 -14.87 -17.23
N ALA A 807 -5.61 -14.38 -17.83
CA ALA A 807 -6.19 -13.08 -17.49
C ALA A 807 -7.72 -13.10 -17.54
N ASP A 808 -8.36 -12.53 -16.53
CA ASP A 808 -9.82 -12.53 -16.34
C ASP A 808 -10.47 -11.13 -16.31
N GLY A 809 -9.68 -10.06 -16.45
CA GLY A 809 -10.15 -8.67 -16.52
C GLY A 809 -9.80 -7.99 -17.85
N THR A 810 -9.42 -6.71 -17.78
CA THR A 810 -9.16 -5.89 -18.97
C THR A 810 -7.71 -6.02 -19.42
N VAL A 811 -7.52 -6.52 -20.64
CA VAL A 811 -6.19 -6.63 -21.27
C VAL A 811 -6.13 -5.77 -22.53
N SER A 812 -5.13 -4.89 -22.63
CA SER A 812 -4.97 -4.00 -23.80
C SER A 812 -3.54 -3.53 -24.03
N GLY A 813 -3.11 -3.42 -25.29
CA GLY A 813 -1.87 -2.70 -25.63
C GLY A 813 -0.57 -3.38 -25.17
N ASN A 814 -0.59 -4.68 -24.90
CA ASN A 814 0.58 -5.39 -24.42
C ASN A 814 1.43 -5.93 -25.58
N TYR A 815 2.74 -5.74 -25.49
CA TYR A 815 3.71 -6.15 -26.51
C TYR A 815 4.69 -7.15 -25.97
N TYR A 816 5.08 -8.12 -26.78
CA TYR A 816 6.10 -9.08 -26.39
C TYR A 816 7.04 -9.43 -27.53
N LEU A 817 8.28 -9.76 -27.20
CA LEU A 817 9.25 -10.26 -28.17
C LEU A 817 8.81 -11.63 -28.67
N GLN A 818 8.71 -11.79 -29.99
CA GLN A 818 8.24 -13.00 -30.63
C GLN A 818 9.24 -14.15 -30.43
N GLU A 819 9.02 -14.95 -29.39
CA GLU A 819 9.75 -16.17 -29.06
C GLU A 819 8.80 -17.40 -29.05
N LYS A 820 9.03 -18.38 -28.16
CA LYS A 820 8.27 -19.64 -28.08
C LYS A 820 6.88 -19.46 -27.48
N ALA A 821 6.75 -18.63 -26.45
CA ALA A 821 5.47 -18.36 -25.79
C ALA A 821 4.63 -17.36 -26.61
N VAL A 822 3.31 -17.45 -26.51
CA VAL A 822 2.36 -16.64 -27.29
C VAL A 822 1.33 -16.02 -26.36
N GLY A 823 1.07 -14.72 -26.53
CA GLY A 823 -0.05 -13.98 -25.95
C GLY A 823 -0.45 -14.35 -24.51
N ILE A 824 -1.72 -14.69 -24.33
CA ILE A 824 -2.32 -15.16 -23.07
C ILE A 824 -2.75 -16.61 -23.25
N ASP A 825 -2.26 -17.50 -22.39
CA ASP A 825 -2.56 -18.94 -22.47
C ASP A 825 -2.33 -19.53 -23.89
N GLY A 826 -1.25 -19.08 -24.55
CA GLY A 826 -0.90 -19.48 -25.91
C GLY A 826 -1.73 -18.83 -27.03
N ILE A 827 -2.59 -17.85 -26.74
CA ILE A 827 -3.49 -17.21 -27.70
C ILE A 827 -3.21 -15.70 -27.79
N ASP A 828 -3.07 -15.20 -29.01
CA ASP A 828 -3.05 -13.76 -29.29
C ASP A 828 -4.45 -13.23 -29.59
N TYR A 829 -4.94 -12.34 -28.72
CA TYR A 829 -6.21 -11.64 -28.91
C TYR A 829 -5.96 -10.25 -29.49
N ALA A 830 -6.59 -9.95 -30.62
CA ALA A 830 -6.43 -8.67 -31.32
C ALA A 830 -6.76 -7.49 -30.39
N GLY A 831 -5.83 -6.53 -30.28
CA GLY A 831 -5.95 -5.35 -29.41
C GLY A 831 -5.53 -5.59 -27.96
N GLN A 832 -5.36 -6.85 -27.53
CA GLN A 832 -4.92 -7.20 -26.17
C GLN A 832 -3.41 -7.47 -26.11
N THR A 833 -2.93 -8.37 -26.97
CA THR A 833 -1.52 -8.75 -27.08
C THR A 833 -1.05 -8.67 -28.52
N ALA A 834 0.23 -8.34 -28.72
CA ALA A 834 0.86 -8.31 -30.04
C ALA A 834 2.31 -8.83 -30.01
N PRO A 835 2.66 -9.86 -30.80
CA PRO A 835 4.03 -10.29 -30.99
C PRO A 835 4.81 -9.30 -31.86
N LEU A 836 6.06 -9.03 -31.50
CA LEU A 836 6.96 -8.16 -32.26
C LEU A 836 8.29 -8.87 -32.58
N SER A 837 8.80 -8.64 -33.77
CA SER A 837 10.20 -8.99 -34.09
C SER A 837 11.16 -8.10 -33.28
N PHE A 838 12.38 -8.55 -33.03
CA PHE A 838 13.37 -7.76 -32.27
C PHE A 838 13.57 -6.34 -32.82
N GLY A 839 13.56 -6.15 -34.14
CA GLY A 839 13.72 -4.84 -34.75
C GLY A 839 12.54 -3.89 -34.48
N ALA A 840 11.31 -4.41 -34.42
CA ALA A 840 10.12 -3.62 -34.05
C ALA A 840 10.04 -3.43 -32.53
N PHE A 841 10.41 -4.47 -31.77
CA PHE A 841 10.47 -4.45 -30.31
C PHE A 841 11.44 -3.37 -29.83
N SER A 842 12.70 -3.40 -30.26
CA SER A 842 13.73 -2.40 -29.91
C SER A 842 13.41 -0.95 -30.31
N ALA A 843 12.40 -0.73 -31.16
CA ALA A 843 11.92 0.58 -31.57
C ALA A 843 10.71 1.08 -30.77
N LEU A 844 10.16 0.28 -29.84
CA LEU A 844 9.06 0.70 -28.98
C LEU A 844 9.48 1.84 -28.05
N GLU A 845 8.58 2.80 -27.88
CA GLU A 845 8.71 3.85 -26.88
C GLU A 845 8.53 3.26 -25.47
N GLY A 846 9.43 3.60 -24.54
CA GLY A 846 9.35 3.16 -23.14
C GLY A 846 10.10 1.87 -22.79
N ILE A 847 10.79 1.22 -23.73
CA ILE A 847 11.68 0.09 -23.39
C ILE A 847 12.87 0.56 -22.54
N PRO A 848 13.15 -0.10 -21.40
CA PRO A 848 14.37 0.16 -20.64
C PRO A 848 15.63 -0.09 -21.49
N ALA A 849 16.57 0.86 -21.53
CA ALA A 849 17.78 0.73 -22.36
C ALA A 849 18.60 -0.54 -22.06
N ASP A 850 18.62 -0.95 -20.78
CA ASP A 850 19.30 -2.16 -20.33
C ASP A 850 18.70 -3.44 -20.95
N PHE A 851 17.42 -3.43 -21.37
CA PHE A 851 16.79 -4.59 -22.01
C PHE A 851 17.40 -4.94 -23.37
N LEU A 852 18.02 -3.94 -24.02
CA LEU A 852 18.64 -4.08 -25.33
C LEU A 852 20.15 -4.32 -25.24
N THR A 853 20.68 -4.45 -24.01
CA THR A 853 22.10 -4.70 -23.76
C THR A 853 22.29 -6.12 -23.27
N PHE A 854 22.96 -6.96 -24.07
CA PHE A 854 23.19 -8.36 -23.75
C PHE A 854 24.64 -8.59 -23.32
N ARG A 855 24.81 -9.21 -22.15
CA ARG A 855 26.12 -9.44 -21.52
C ARG A 855 26.32 -10.92 -21.19
N VAL A 856 27.49 -11.45 -21.52
CA VAL A 856 27.95 -12.75 -21.00
C VAL A 856 28.92 -12.46 -19.87
N THR A 857 28.53 -12.79 -18.64
CA THR A 857 29.34 -12.59 -17.43
C THR A 857 29.99 -13.91 -17.05
N PHE A 858 31.31 -13.95 -16.94
CA PHE A 858 32.05 -15.12 -16.48
C PHE A 858 32.35 -14.97 -14.99
N GLN A 859 31.89 -15.91 -14.16
CA GLN A 859 31.93 -15.79 -12.71
C GLN A 859 32.52 -17.04 -12.03
N ALA A 860 33.49 -16.85 -11.14
CA ALA A 860 34.09 -17.91 -10.34
C ALA A 860 33.82 -17.67 -8.85
N GLY A 861 32.92 -18.45 -8.25
CA GLY A 861 32.42 -18.17 -6.91
C GLY A 861 31.71 -16.82 -6.86
N GLU A 862 32.09 -15.95 -5.93
CA GLU A 862 31.57 -14.58 -5.84
C GLU A 862 32.30 -13.57 -6.75
N GLN A 863 33.39 -14.00 -7.42
CA GLN A 863 34.20 -13.11 -8.23
C GLN A 863 33.77 -13.13 -9.70
N VAL A 864 33.37 -11.96 -10.21
CA VAL A 864 33.22 -11.74 -11.66
C VAL A 864 34.61 -11.63 -12.30
N VAL A 865 34.91 -12.54 -13.22
CA VAL A 865 36.19 -12.65 -13.93
C VAL A 865 36.24 -11.72 -15.13
N ASP A 866 35.19 -11.73 -15.97
CA ASP A 866 35.04 -10.83 -17.11
C ASP A 866 33.56 -10.66 -17.49
N THR A 867 33.24 -9.64 -18.27
CA THR A 867 31.89 -9.41 -18.82
C THR A 867 31.98 -8.89 -20.25
N VAL A 868 31.43 -9.65 -21.20
CA VAL A 868 31.49 -9.32 -22.63
C VAL A 868 30.11 -8.91 -23.14
N GLU A 869 30.03 -7.77 -23.82
CA GLU A 869 28.81 -7.33 -24.51
C GLU A 869 28.68 -8.00 -25.87
N VAL A 870 27.47 -8.48 -26.19
CA VAL A 870 27.16 -9.20 -27.43
C VAL A 870 25.89 -8.60 -28.06
N PRO A 871 25.80 -8.44 -29.39
CA PRO A 871 24.54 -8.03 -30.02
C PRO A 871 23.47 -9.14 -29.90
N TYR A 872 22.19 -8.76 -29.98
CA TYR A 872 21.08 -9.72 -29.97
C TYR A 872 21.22 -10.77 -31.09
N GLY A 873 21.16 -12.05 -30.70
CA GLY A 873 21.34 -13.21 -31.58
C GLY A 873 22.78 -13.41 -32.05
N GLY A 874 23.74 -12.66 -31.49
CA GLY A 874 25.17 -12.76 -31.79
C GLY A 874 25.83 -13.98 -31.14
N SER A 875 27.11 -14.16 -31.43
CA SER A 875 27.94 -15.26 -30.92
C SER A 875 29.16 -14.75 -30.19
N LEU A 876 29.60 -15.46 -29.16
CA LEU A 876 30.87 -15.27 -28.47
C LEU A 876 31.84 -16.38 -28.87
N ASP A 877 33.03 -15.99 -29.35
CA ASP A 877 34.09 -16.94 -29.72
C ASP A 877 34.65 -17.61 -28.44
N PRO A 878 34.71 -18.95 -28.35
CA PRO A 878 35.35 -19.66 -27.24
C PRO A 878 36.80 -19.21 -26.96
N ALA A 879 37.51 -18.71 -27.97
CA ALA A 879 38.86 -18.16 -27.80
C ALA A 879 38.87 -16.83 -27.01
N ALA A 880 37.72 -16.16 -26.89
CA ALA A 880 37.56 -14.94 -26.10
C ALA A 880 37.11 -15.22 -24.66
N PHE A 881 36.92 -16.50 -24.28
CA PHE A 881 36.57 -16.83 -22.90
C PHE A 881 37.78 -16.55 -21.99
N PRO A 882 37.57 -15.90 -20.83
CA PRO A 882 38.65 -15.67 -19.88
C PRO A 882 39.18 -16.99 -19.31
N GLU A 883 40.42 -17.02 -18.84
CA GLU A 883 40.95 -18.19 -18.14
C GLU A 883 40.18 -18.41 -16.81
N VAL A 884 39.87 -19.68 -16.51
CA VAL A 884 39.20 -20.04 -15.26
C VAL A 884 40.18 -19.86 -14.08
N PRO A 885 39.84 -19.10 -13.03
CA PRO A 885 40.68 -18.94 -11.86
C PRO A 885 41.05 -20.28 -11.19
N SER A 886 42.18 -20.36 -10.50
CA SER A 886 42.61 -21.60 -9.82
C SER A 886 41.93 -21.77 -8.45
N ASP A 887 41.26 -22.91 -8.22
CA ASP A 887 40.66 -23.29 -6.92
C ASP A 887 41.53 -24.30 -6.17
N GLY A 888 42.73 -23.88 -5.74
CA GLY A 888 43.52 -24.63 -4.76
C GLY A 888 43.92 -26.08 -5.15
N GLY A 889 43.92 -26.42 -6.45
CA GLY A 889 44.33 -27.73 -6.96
C GLY A 889 43.24 -28.57 -7.63
N ARG A 890 42.03 -28.04 -7.85
CA ARG A 890 40.94 -28.68 -8.61
C ARG A 890 40.95 -28.24 -10.09
N TYR A 891 40.35 -29.03 -10.99
CA TYR A 891 40.21 -28.68 -12.41
C TYR A 891 39.01 -27.75 -12.59
N GLY A 892 39.25 -26.55 -13.11
CA GLY A 892 38.21 -25.54 -13.37
C GLY A 892 37.85 -25.48 -14.85
N ALA A 893 36.56 -25.49 -15.15
CA ALA A 893 36.02 -25.26 -16.50
C ALA A 893 34.79 -24.35 -16.42
N TRP A 894 34.52 -23.57 -17.47
CA TRP A 894 33.26 -22.82 -17.57
C TRP A 894 32.09 -23.77 -17.81
N ALA A 895 30.98 -23.55 -17.12
CA ALA A 895 29.75 -24.30 -17.34
C ALA A 895 29.34 -24.25 -18.83
N PRO A 896 28.89 -25.36 -19.42
CA PRO A 896 28.53 -25.39 -20.84
C PRO A 896 27.32 -24.49 -21.13
N PHE A 897 27.44 -23.65 -22.17
CA PHE A 897 26.37 -22.75 -22.61
C PHE A 897 26.37 -22.56 -24.14
N ASP A 898 25.23 -22.12 -24.69
CA ASP A 898 25.12 -21.77 -26.12
C ASP A 898 25.74 -20.38 -26.38
N HIS A 899 27.00 -20.39 -26.81
CA HIS A 899 27.76 -19.22 -27.18
C HIS A 899 27.54 -18.79 -28.64
N ASN A 900 26.72 -19.49 -29.43
CA ASN A 900 26.53 -19.17 -30.86
C ASN A 900 25.29 -18.33 -31.13
N HIS A 901 24.33 -18.28 -30.21
CA HIS A 901 23.09 -17.53 -30.38
C HIS A 901 22.58 -16.90 -29.07
N ILE A 902 23.21 -15.77 -28.71
CA ILE A 902 22.96 -15.07 -27.46
C ILE A 902 21.84 -14.06 -27.64
N THR A 903 20.67 -14.33 -27.05
CA THR A 903 19.50 -13.45 -27.11
C THR A 903 19.19 -12.75 -25.79
N ARG A 904 19.98 -13.02 -24.74
CA ARG A 904 19.82 -12.50 -23.38
C ARG A 904 21.15 -12.45 -22.66
N SER A 905 21.20 -11.65 -21.59
CA SER A 905 22.34 -11.68 -20.68
C SER A 905 22.37 -12.99 -19.90
N LEU A 906 23.55 -13.54 -19.66
CA LEU A 906 23.73 -14.81 -18.93
C LEU A 906 25.02 -14.80 -18.14
N THR A 907 25.00 -15.48 -16.99
CA THR A 907 26.19 -15.72 -16.17
C THR A 907 26.67 -17.14 -16.38
N VAL A 908 27.94 -17.31 -16.76
CA VAL A 908 28.61 -18.60 -16.94
C VAL A 908 29.50 -18.83 -15.73
N GLU A 909 29.13 -19.80 -14.90
CA GLU A 909 29.87 -20.12 -13.69
C GLU A 909 31.06 -21.03 -13.94
N ALA A 910 32.14 -20.84 -13.20
CA ALA A 910 33.25 -21.77 -13.16
C ALA A 910 32.86 -22.99 -12.31
N VAL A 911 32.88 -24.16 -12.94
CA VAL A 911 32.68 -25.45 -12.29
C VAL A 911 34.05 -26.04 -11.95
N TYR A 912 34.24 -26.40 -10.69
CA TYR A 912 35.46 -27.04 -10.20
C TYR A 912 35.20 -28.50 -9.87
N GLU A 913 35.93 -29.37 -10.54
CA GLU A 913 35.90 -30.81 -10.31
C GLU A 913 37.26 -31.32 -9.85
N ASP A 914 37.25 -32.44 -9.14
CA ASP A 914 38.50 -33.06 -8.74
C ASP A 914 39.18 -33.65 -9.98
N TRP A 915 40.50 -33.47 -10.08
CA TRP A 915 41.27 -34.12 -11.13
C TRP A 915 41.07 -35.63 -11.06
N VAL A 916 40.76 -36.23 -12.20
CA VAL A 916 40.70 -37.68 -12.31
C VAL A 916 42.13 -38.20 -12.22
N THR A 917 42.40 -38.96 -11.16
CA THR A 917 43.74 -39.50 -10.90
C THR A 917 44.04 -40.75 -11.71
N THR A 918 43.01 -41.39 -12.28
CA THR A 918 43.14 -42.61 -13.07
C THR A 918 42.03 -42.74 -14.12
N ILE A 919 42.40 -42.91 -15.39
CA ILE A 919 41.50 -43.22 -16.50
C ILE A 919 41.73 -44.65 -17.01
N SER A 920 40.70 -45.30 -17.54
CA SER A 920 40.75 -46.73 -17.90
C SER A 920 40.34 -47.00 -19.34
N SER A 921 40.87 -48.09 -19.91
CA SER A 921 40.47 -48.61 -21.22
C SER A 921 39.11 -49.33 -21.23
N GLY A 922 38.36 -49.36 -20.11
CA GLY A 922 37.05 -50.01 -19.97
C GLY A 922 37.08 -51.53 -19.63
N GLY A 923 35.96 -52.03 -19.07
CA GLY A 923 35.74 -53.44 -18.66
C GLY A 923 35.82 -53.68 -17.13
N GLU A 924 35.33 -54.83 -16.62
CA GLU A 924 35.40 -55.20 -15.19
C GLU A 924 36.85 -55.30 -14.66
N ARG A 925 37.81 -55.57 -15.55
CA ARG A 925 39.25 -55.44 -15.32
C ARG A 925 39.89 -54.78 -16.54
N PRO A 926 40.18 -53.47 -16.48
CA PRO A 926 40.79 -52.75 -17.58
C PRO A 926 42.17 -53.32 -17.92
N LEU A 927 42.45 -53.50 -19.21
CA LEU A 927 43.76 -53.94 -19.66
C LEU A 927 44.81 -52.85 -19.49
N LEU A 928 44.41 -51.58 -19.64
CA LEU A 928 45.27 -50.42 -19.46
C LEU A 928 44.56 -49.38 -18.58
N LEU A 929 45.30 -48.87 -17.61
CA LEU A 929 44.97 -47.68 -16.84
C LEU A 929 46.06 -46.64 -17.09
N ALA A 930 45.70 -45.36 -17.08
CA ALA A 930 46.65 -44.28 -17.02
C ALA A 930 46.43 -43.50 -15.73
N GLU A 931 47.51 -43.17 -15.02
CA GLU A 931 47.53 -42.37 -13.81
C GLU A 931 48.19 -41.01 -14.09
N GLY A 932 47.57 -39.95 -13.61
CA GLY A 932 47.93 -38.57 -13.94
C GLY A 932 46.93 -37.58 -13.34
N ALA A 933 47.04 -36.31 -13.69
CA ALA A 933 46.00 -35.32 -13.42
C ALA A 933 45.22 -35.12 -14.72
N PHE A 934 44.08 -35.79 -14.84
CA PHE A 934 43.25 -35.74 -16.04
C PHE A 934 41.97 -34.96 -15.82
N SER A 935 41.49 -34.27 -16.84
CA SER A 935 40.15 -33.70 -16.75
C SER A 935 39.09 -34.82 -16.64
N PRO A 936 37.91 -34.54 -16.09
CA PRO A 936 36.79 -35.49 -16.02
C PRO A 936 36.41 -36.12 -17.36
N ASP A 937 36.63 -35.40 -18.47
CA ASP A 937 36.32 -35.83 -19.83
C ASP A 937 37.44 -36.64 -20.50
N ALA A 938 38.58 -36.82 -19.81
CA ALA A 938 39.72 -37.52 -20.35
C ALA A 938 39.38 -38.99 -20.65
N ARG A 939 39.76 -39.45 -21.84
CA ARG A 939 39.52 -40.81 -22.31
C ARG A 939 40.82 -41.51 -22.63
N LEU A 940 40.89 -42.78 -22.24
CA LEU A 940 41.94 -43.70 -22.64
C LEU A 940 41.37 -44.71 -23.62
N GLU A 941 41.72 -44.54 -24.89
CA GLU A 941 41.35 -45.48 -25.94
C GLU A 941 42.43 -46.57 -26.08
N LEU A 942 41.99 -47.81 -26.28
CA LEU A 942 42.88 -48.96 -26.45
C LEU A 942 42.37 -49.86 -27.56
N ALA A 943 43.21 -50.12 -28.56
CA ALA A 943 42.92 -51.01 -29.67
C ALA A 943 44.00 -52.08 -29.79
N GLN A 944 43.60 -53.36 -29.75
CA GLN A 944 44.55 -54.45 -30.00
C GLN A 944 44.83 -54.58 -31.51
N ARG A 945 46.10 -54.66 -31.89
CA ARG A 945 46.47 -54.97 -33.27
C ARG A 945 46.21 -56.44 -33.60
N PRO A 946 45.71 -56.75 -34.81
CA PRO A 946 45.39 -58.12 -35.21
C PRO A 946 46.63 -59.01 -35.38
N GLU A 947 47.77 -58.43 -35.75
CA GLU A 947 49.04 -59.16 -35.87
C GLU A 947 50.00 -58.80 -34.71
N PRO A 948 50.61 -59.80 -34.05
CA PRO A 948 51.62 -59.55 -33.03
C PRO A 948 52.90 -58.98 -33.66
N VAL A 949 53.53 -58.04 -32.96
CA VAL A 949 54.80 -57.42 -33.37
C VAL A 949 55.93 -58.12 -32.59
N ASP A 950 56.90 -58.70 -33.29
CA ASP A 950 58.01 -59.48 -32.71
C ASP A 950 57.57 -60.59 -31.72
N GLY A 951 56.42 -61.21 -31.98
CA GLY A 951 55.86 -62.28 -31.13
C GLY A 951 55.22 -61.79 -29.82
N ALA A 952 55.10 -60.47 -29.63
CA ALA A 952 54.40 -59.83 -28.53
C ALA A 952 53.01 -59.34 -28.95
N ALA A 953 52.03 -59.37 -28.04
CA ALA A 953 50.73 -58.76 -28.29
C ALA A 953 50.91 -57.22 -28.31
N ALA A 954 50.37 -56.57 -29.34
CA ALA A 954 50.51 -55.13 -29.55
C ALA A 954 49.18 -54.40 -29.35
N TYR A 955 49.20 -53.32 -28.59
CA TYR A 955 48.04 -52.49 -28.27
C TYR A 955 48.37 -51.03 -28.57
N ASP A 956 47.61 -50.42 -29.47
CA ASP A 956 47.64 -48.98 -29.69
C ASP A 956 46.80 -48.32 -28.61
N TYR A 957 47.37 -47.32 -27.93
CA TYR A 957 46.67 -46.52 -26.95
C TYR A 957 46.82 -45.03 -27.24
N GLN A 958 45.78 -44.29 -26.89
CA GLN A 958 45.76 -42.83 -27.00
C GLN A 958 44.97 -42.26 -25.83
N ILE A 959 45.57 -41.28 -25.15
CA ILE A 959 44.89 -40.45 -24.17
C ILE A 959 44.45 -39.18 -24.86
N THR A 960 43.16 -38.87 -24.77
CA THR A 960 42.58 -37.61 -25.24
C THR A 960 42.03 -36.89 -24.03
N ASP A 961 42.42 -35.63 -23.83
CA ASP A 961 42.03 -34.80 -22.70
C ASP A 961 41.82 -33.36 -23.19
N GLY A 962 40.86 -32.65 -22.60
CA GLY A 962 40.63 -31.22 -22.83
C GLY A 962 41.64 -30.33 -22.11
N ALA A 963 42.32 -30.86 -21.08
CA ALA A 963 43.44 -30.22 -20.40
C ALA A 963 44.78 -30.49 -21.13
N GLU A 964 45.76 -29.62 -20.92
CA GLU A 964 47.11 -29.82 -21.47
C GLU A 964 47.77 -31.06 -20.84
N LEU A 965 48.06 -32.06 -21.68
CA LEU A 965 48.62 -33.32 -21.24
C LEU A 965 50.15 -33.24 -21.06
N PRO A 966 50.72 -33.87 -20.02
CA PRO A 966 52.17 -33.97 -19.86
C PRO A 966 52.78 -34.84 -20.97
N ASP A 967 54.05 -34.60 -21.31
CA ASP A 967 54.78 -35.38 -22.32
C ASP A 967 54.80 -36.90 -22.03
N THR A 968 54.72 -37.27 -20.76
CA THR A 968 54.68 -38.66 -20.30
C THR A 968 53.72 -38.86 -19.15
N VAL A 969 53.14 -40.05 -19.07
CA VAL A 969 52.13 -40.47 -18.11
C VAL A 969 52.48 -41.83 -17.50
N THR A 970 51.98 -42.13 -16.31
CA THR A 970 52.14 -43.46 -15.71
C THR A 970 51.04 -44.38 -16.23
N LEU A 971 51.41 -45.48 -16.87
CA LEU A 971 50.48 -46.51 -17.33
C LEU A 971 50.55 -47.73 -16.43
N ARG A 972 49.39 -48.30 -16.09
CA ARG A 972 49.27 -49.61 -15.46
C ARG A 972 48.63 -50.60 -16.40
N VAL A 973 49.36 -51.66 -16.72
CA VAL A 973 48.92 -52.67 -17.69
C VAL A 973 48.58 -53.96 -16.96
N CYS A 974 47.37 -54.48 -17.15
CA CYS A 974 46.96 -55.73 -16.52
C CYS A 974 47.79 -56.90 -17.07
N ALA A 975 48.48 -57.59 -16.16
CA ALA A 975 49.29 -58.77 -16.45
C ALA A 975 48.68 -60.06 -15.88
N ASP A 976 47.41 -60.00 -15.44
CA ASP A 976 46.71 -61.12 -14.81
C ASP A 976 46.43 -62.23 -15.83
N GLY A 977 46.81 -63.47 -15.51
CA GLY A 977 46.71 -64.63 -16.42
C GLY A 977 47.96 -64.96 -17.25
N LEU A 978 48.99 -64.10 -17.27
CA LEU A 978 50.28 -64.38 -17.91
C LEU A 978 51.25 -65.06 -16.92
N ARG A 979 51.63 -66.32 -17.16
CA ARG A 979 52.61 -67.06 -16.32
C ARG A 979 54.05 -66.81 -16.82
N GLY A 980 54.88 -66.16 -16.00
CA GLY A 980 56.30 -65.91 -16.27
C GLY A 980 56.71 -64.46 -15.94
N SER A 981 57.96 -64.07 -16.22
CA SER A 981 58.33 -62.64 -16.22
C SER A 981 57.76 -61.97 -17.47
N VAL A 982 56.71 -61.17 -17.29
CA VAL A 982 56.11 -60.35 -18.35
C VAL A 982 56.99 -59.12 -18.56
N ARG A 983 57.30 -58.77 -19.81
CA ARG A 983 58.04 -57.56 -20.18
C ARG A 983 57.19 -56.69 -21.10
N ALA A 984 57.16 -55.39 -20.79
CA ALA A 984 56.57 -54.36 -21.63
C ALA A 984 57.65 -53.71 -22.51
N ALA A 985 57.29 -53.33 -23.73
CA ALA A 985 58.10 -52.53 -24.63
C ALA A 985 57.20 -51.52 -25.35
N LEU A 986 57.77 -50.39 -25.77
CA LEU A 986 57.09 -49.44 -26.66
C LEU A 986 57.63 -49.63 -28.07
N LEU A 987 56.74 -49.56 -29.07
CA LEU A 987 57.17 -49.55 -30.47
C LEU A 987 57.66 -48.14 -30.84
N GLN A 988 58.94 -47.99 -31.11
CA GLN A 988 59.54 -46.74 -31.60
C GLN A 988 60.30 -47.04 -32.90
N ASP A 989 60.02 -46.29 -33.96
CA ASP A 989 60.63 -46.46 -35.29
C ASP A 989 60.64 -47.91 -35.82
N GLY A 990 59.56 -48.66 -35.55
CA GLY A 990 59.40 -50.05 -36.00
C GLY A 990 60.20 -51.09 -35.21
N SER A 991 60.88 -50.71 -34.13
CA SER A 991 61.60 -51.62 -33.23
C SER A 991 61.01 -51.61 -31.81
N ALA A 992 60.94 -52.78 -31.18
CA ALA A 992 60.49 -52.91 -29.80
C ALA A 992 61.57 -52.40 -28.82
N VAL A 993 61.34 -51.25 -28.20
CA VAL A 993 62.23 -50.69 -27.17
C VAL A 993 61.73 -51.12 -25.80
N PRO A 994 62.48 -51.96 -25.05
CA PRO A 994 62.06 -52.43 -23.74
C PRO A 994 61.93 -51.26 -22.77
N ILE A 995 60.85 -51.24 -22.01
CA ILE A 995 60.60 -50.22 -20.99
C ILE A 995 60.73 -50.84 -19.61
N GLU A 996 61.32 -50.10 -18.68
CA GLU A 996 61.40 -50.52 -17.29
C GLU A 996 59.99 -50.48 -16.70
N ALA A 997 59.53 -51.63 -16.19
CA ALA A 997 58.19 -51.78 -15.64
C ALA A 997 58.29 -52.51 -14.29
N GLU A 998 57.68 -51.94 -13.26
CA GLU A 998 57.61 -52.53 -11.93
C GLU A 998 56.29 -53.30 -11.77
N ARG A 999 56.32 -54.44 -11.08
CA ARG A 999 55.11 -55.24 -10.87
C ARG A 999 54.43 -54.84 -9.56
N ASP A 1000 53.22 -54.30 -9.67
CA ASP A 1000 52.35 -53.94 -8.54
C ASP A 1000 51.07 -54.80 -8.61
N GLY A 1001 51.05 -55.89 -7.82
CA GLY A 1001 49.97 -56.87 -7.82
C GLY A 1001 49.73 -57.54 -9.18
N SER A 1002 48.52 -57.34 -9.73
CA SER A 1002 48.09 -57.85 -11.04
C SER A 1002 48.47 -56.94 -12.21
N TYR A 1003 49.10 -55.78 -11.97
CA TYR A 1003 49.46 -54.79 -12.99
C TYR A 1003 50.98 -54.59 -13.10
N LEU A 1004 51.43 -54.16 -14.29
CA LEU A 1004 52.76 -53.62 -14.54
C LEU A 1004 52.66 -52.09 -14.63
N VAL A 1005 53.43 -51.38 -13.81
CA VAL A 1005 53.49 -49.93 -13.76
C VAL A 1005 54.69 -49.46 -14.58
N LEU A 1006 54.47 -48.56 -15.56
CA LEU A 1006 55.50 -48.04 -16.45
C LEU A 1006 55.22 -46.59 -16.84
N THR A 1007 56.25 -45.80 -17.17
CA THR A 1007 56.09 -44.42 -17.64
C THR A 1007 56.22 -44.36 -19.16
N ALA A 1008 55.21 -43.86 -19.86
CA ALA A 1008 55.18 -43.82 -21.32
C ALA A 1008 54.58 -42.51 -21.86
N PRO A 1009 54.72 -42.20 -23.16
CA PRO A 1009 54.03 -41.06 -23.78
C PRO A 1009 52.51 -41.18 -23.67
N THR A 1010 51.78 -40.09 -23.93
CA THR A 1010 50.31 -40.07 -23.86
C THR A 1010 49.61 -40.78 -25.02
N ALA A 1011 50.35 -41.11 -26.08
CA ALA A 1011 49.90 -41.99 -27.15
C ALA A 1011 51.06 -42.87 -27.66
N GLY A 1012 50.76 -44.10 -28.07
CA GLY A 1012 51.76 -45.00 -28.63
C GLY A 1012 51.29 -46.45 -28.77
N THR A 1013 52.20 -47.34 -29.16
CA THR A 1013 51.93 -48.78 -29.24
C THR A 1013 52.69 -49.52 -28.14
N LEU A 1014 51.94 -50.15 -27.24
CA LEU A 1014 52.44 -50.98 -26.15
C LEU A 1014 52.55 -52.44 -26.61
N LEU A 1015 53.71 -53.06 -26.37
CA LEU A 1015 54.00 -54.45 -26.67
C LEU A 1015 54.13 -55.25 -25.37
N LEU A 1016 53.38 -56.35 -25.24
CA LEU A 1016 53.41 -57.23 -24.09
C LEU A 1016 53.91 -58.62 -24.48
N SER A 1017 55.01 -59.05 -23.86
CA SER A 1017 55.61 -60.36 -24.08
C SER A 1017 55.72 -61.13 -22.77
N ALA A 1018 55.31 -62.40 -22.78
CA ALA A 1018 55.52 -63.32 -21.66
C ALA A 1018 56.70 -64.25 -21.98
N SER A 1019 57.75 -64.22 -21.18
CA SER A 1019 58.86 -65.17 -21.35
C SER A 1019 58.41 -66.57 -20.90
N GLY A 1020 58.22 -67.49 -21.85
CA GLY A 1020 57.99 -68.89 -21.56
C GLY A 1020 59.13 -69.49 -20.71
N SER A 1021 58.75 -70.33 -19.74
CA SER A 1021 59.65 -71.07 -18.84
C SER A 1021 60.82 -71.69 -19.60
N GLY A 1022 62.03 -71.45 -19.09
CA GLY A 1022 63.31 -71.76 -19.71
C GLY A 1022 63.47 -73.19 -20.25
N THR A 1023 64.16 -73.25 -21.37
CA THR A 1023 64.59 -74.43 -22.12
C THR A 1023 65.48 -75.36 -21.27
N LEU A 1024 65.13 -76.66 -21.26
CA LEU A 1024 65.86 -77.80 -20.65
C LEU A 1024 67.20 -78.12 -21.34
N LEU A 1025 67.99 -77.12 -21.75
CA LEU A 1025 69.27 -77.32 -22.42
C LEU A 1025 70.46 -77.64 -21.46
N PRO A 1026 70.53 -77.11 -20.21
CA PRO A 1026 71.66 -77.43 -19.33
C PRO A 1026 71.58 -78.84 -18.72
N TRP A 1027 70.38 -79.39 -18.55
CA TRP A 1027 70.18 -80.74 -17.98
C TRP A 1027 70.49 -81.86 -18.99
N VAL A 1028 70.27 -81.62 -20.29
CA VAL A 1028 70.63 -82.57 -21.36
C VAL A 1028 72.15 -82.64 -21.57
N LEU A 1029 72.86 -81.52 -21.40
CA LEU A 1029 74.34 -81.49 -21.45
C LEU A 1029 74.99 -82.14 -20.22
N ALA A 1030 74.38 -82.04 -19.04
CA ALA A 1030 74.85 -82.72 -17.82
C ALA A 1030 74.65 -84.25 -17.89
N ALA A 1031 73.55 -84.73 -18.50
CA ALA A 1031 73.30 -86.16 -18.71
C ALA A 1031 74.26 -86.80 -19.73
N ALA A 1032 74.64 -86.07 -20.78
CA ALA A 1032 75.63 -86.54 -21.76
C ALA A 1032 77.05 -86.65 -21.17
N ALA A 1033 77.45 -85.72 -20.30
CA ALA A 1033 78.74 -85.77 -19.60
C ALA A 1033 78.82 -86.92 -18.59
N ALA A 1034 77.72 -87.23 -17.88
CA ALA A 1034 77.65 -88.36 -16.95
C ALA A 1034 77.70 -89.73 -17.66
N ALA A 1035 77.10 -89.85 -18.85
CA ALA A 1035 77.15 -91.07 -19.65
C ALA A 1035 78.56 -91.37 -20.20
N VAL A 1036 79.31 -90.33 -20.60
CA VAL A 1036 80.72 -90.48 -21.06
C VAL A 1036 81.66 -90.83 -19.90
N LEU A 1037 81.44 -90.27 -18.70
CA LEU A 1037 82.19 -90.62 -17.49
C LEU A 1037 81.93 -92.05 -17.01
N LEU A 1038 80.68 -92.53 -17.10
CA LEU A 1038 80.31 -93.92 -16.79
C LEU A 1038 80.85 -94.92 -17.82
N ALA A 1039 80.89 -94.57 -19.10
CA ALA A 1039 81.51 -95.39 -20.15
C ALA A 1039 83.05 -95.48 -19.98
N LEU A 1040 83.71 -94.38 -19.61
CA LEU A 1040 85.15 -94.36 -19.31
C LEU A 1040 85.51 -95.12 -18.03
N LEU A 1041 84.66 -95.10 -17.00
CA LEU A 1041 84.82 -95.90 -15.77
C LEU A 1041 84.56 -97.40 -16.01
N PHE A 1042 83.64 -97.76 -16.90
CA PHE A 1042 83.39 -99.16 -17.30
C PHE A 1042 84.54 -99.72 -18.16
N LEU A 1043 85.14 -98.91 -19.04
CA LEU A 1043 86.34 -99.25 -19.81
C LEU A 1043 87.61 -99.33 -18.93
N ARG A 1044 87.72 -98.52 -17.86
CA ARG A 1044 88.79 -98.64 -16.85
C ARG A 1044 88.64 -99.88 -15.96
N ARG A 1045 87.41 -100.32 -15.65
CA ARG A 1045 87.16 -101.56 -14.88
C ARG A 1045 87.38 -102.85 -15.68
N ARG A 1046 87.25 -102.84 -17.01
CA ARG A 1046 87.56 -104.00 -17.87
C ARG A 1046 89.06 -104.15 -18.23
N ARG A 1047 89.89 -103.11 -18.09
CA ARG A 1047 91.35 -103.17 -18.33
C ARG A 1047 92.23 -103.42 -17.09
N LYS A 1048 91.63 -103.63 -15.90
CA LYS A 1048 92.39 -103.82 -14.63
C LYS A 1048 92.12 -105.14 -13.89
N LYS A 1049 91.50 -106.13 -14.54
CA LYS A 1049 91.28 -107.50 -14.00
C LYS A 1049 91.78 -108.62 -14.93
N THR A 1050 92.88 -108.34 -15.63
CA THR A 1050 93.77 -109.33 -16.25
C THR A 1050 95.20 -108.83 -15.99
N ASN A 1051 95.68 -109.06 -14.76
CA ASN A 1051 97.08 -109.32 -14.39
C ASN A 1051 97.23 -109.41 -12.86
N ALA A 1052 97.89 -110.48 -12.42
CA ALA A 1052 98.16 -110.96 -11.04
C ALA A 1052 96.94 -111.55 -10.31
N ALA A 1053 96.66 -112.87 -10.27
CA ALA A 1053 97.49 -114.10 -10.29
C ALA A 1053 98.53 -114.20 -9.17
N ALA A 1054 98.17 -115.03 -8.17
CA ALA A 1054 98.98 -115.98 -7.40
C ALA A 1054 100.19 -115.51 -6.56
N SER A 1055 100.04 -115.59 -5.24
CA SER A 1055 101.02 -116.25 -4.34
C SER A 1055 100.40 -116.57 -2.97
N VAL A 1056 100.38 -117.88 -2.66
CA VAL A 1056 100.07 -118.60 -1.39
C VAL A 1056 98.61 -118.69 -0.96
#